data_AF-A0A6G5AC72-F1
#
_entry.id   AF-A0A6G5AC72-F1
#
_cell.length_a   1.000
_cell.length_b   1.000
_cell.length_c   1.000
_cell.angle_alpha   90.00
_cell.angle_beta   90.00
_cell.angle_gamma   90.00
#
_symmetry.space_group_name_H-M   'P 1'
#
loop_
_entity.id
_entity.type
_entity.pdbx_description
1 polymer ?
#
loop_
_entity_poly.entity_id
_entity_poly.type
_entity_poly.pdbx_seq_one_letter_code
_entity_poly.pdbx_strand_id
1 'polypeptide(L)'
;KSFDEFHLLRDLDNFARKLRLHEYFLDKPSNIPKTPRHQTSDWTPNSHRDKCLDLYINAVQKDILQEYHRQKGKRENMTKSEKKSMQNLTSRTDIIIKPADKGGAIVVLNTTDYLQEAYRQLNDLKFYERLPGDPTEKYTRIVATELKKLLDEGRITRSEHKLMRPVHPRPGRFYILPKIHKPGNPGRPIISGIGTVTEPISGYVDKLIGHIPCTLGSYVKDTSHFLRDIADLRIPKHSYLVTLDVSSLYTNIPHDDGIAALKNTYTNHRQPDTPDFSAIASLTRLVLELNSFEFNQEYFRQISGTAMGTKLAPNYANIFMGELETEFLSQTPLKPLLYRRYIDDIFLIWTHSEDELLNFIDTYNTVHPNIHFTHTYSQVTVNFLDVTIIIEDDKLSTTLYRKPTDRQQYLHYQSDHPRHCKNSIPYGQAHRFKRICSKDTDFHASSQKLKLVLEKQKYPPHVIDDAIQKARKLQRDDLLMKRPPQHNLQQTHLCLTYSTNFPNVNKILKRHYNILEQSERLKRAFPSAPGVVYRRTRNLKDTLVNSQINTSTSDSSCRPCLKPRCFVCKAMRDTSKASSTQSNFSINIRGNLTCDSPNVVYLLECNVCGMQYIGQTETPFRIRFNNHRAHAKSAPNLPLSKHLNLPGHSFDKLSVTLLETGFKSNREREQRESYLIHRFNTLEKGINESPGTLAAIKAL
;
A
#
# COMPACT_ATOMS: atom_id res chain seq x y z
N LYS A 1 -3.96 21.05 -5.53
CA LYS A 1 -5.42 20.79 -5.62
C LYS A 1 -6.07 21.43 -4.41
N SER A 2 -7.14 22.19 -4.57
CA SER A 2 -7.90 22.71 -3.42
C SER A 2 -8.28 21.55 -2.51
N PHE A 3 -8.06 21.72 -1.20
CA PHE A 3 -8.39 20.71 -0.22
C PHE A 3 -9.90 20.41 -0.26
N ASP A 4 -10.25 19.12 -0.29
CA ASP A 4 -11.64 18.65 -0.33
C ASP A 4 -12.15 18.50 1.10
N GLU A 5 -12.96 19.46 1.53
CA GLU A 5 -13.57 19.54 2.86
C GLU A 5 -14.26 18.24 3.27
N PHE A 6 -14.81 17.52 2.29
CA PHE A 6 -15.38 16.20 2.48
C PHE A 6 -14.40 15.19 3.07
N HIS A 7 -13.12 15.20 2.66
CA HIS A 7 -12.13 14.28 3.20
C HIS A 7 -11.90 14.52 4.70
N LEU A 8 -11.91 15.79 5.13
CA LEU A 8 -11.83 16.15 6.55
C LEU A 8 -13.05 15.62 7.31
N LEU A 9 -14.27 15.86 6.82
CA LEU A 9 -15.50 15.38 7.44
C LEU A 9 -15.51 13.85 7.59
N ARG A 10 -15.10 13.13 6.54
CA ARG A 10 -14.95 11.67 6.58
C ARG A 10 -13.92 11.21 7.60
N ASP A 11 -12.81 11.91 7.74
CA ASP A 11 -11.78 11.58 8.73
C ASP A 11 -12.26 11.83 10.17
N LEU A 12 -13.01 12.92 10.38
CA LEU A 12 -13.63 13.26 11.65
C LEU A 12 -14.71 12.24 12.05
N ASP A 13 -15.54 11.78 11.11
CA ASP A 13 -16.50 10.69 11.34
C ASP A 13 -15.80 9.38 11.72
N ASN A 14 -14.75 9.02 10.97
CA ASN A 14 -13.95 7.84 11.28
C ASN A 14 -13.31 7.92 12.68
N PHE A 15 -12.91 9.11 13.12
CA PHE A 15 -12.37 9.32 14.46
C PHE A 15 -13.44 9.20 15.54
N ALA A 16 -14.61 9.82 15.34
CA ALA A 16 -15.76 9.66 16.23
C ALA A 16 -16.11 8.18 16.42
N ARG A 17 -16.16 7.42 15.32
CA ARG A 17 -16.37 5.97 15.36
C ARG A 17 -15.30 5.24 16.17
N LYS A 18 -14.02 5.55 15.95
CA LYS A 18 -12.92 4.93 16.71
C LYS A 18 -13.05 5.18 18.21
N LEU A 19 -13.40 6.40 18.60
CA LEU A 19 -13.64 6.75 20.01
C LEU A 19 -14.80 5.95 20.59
N ARG A 20 -15.94 5.89 19.89
CA ARG A 20 -17.11 5.09 20.33
C ARG A 20 -16.79 3.60 20.46
N LEU A 21 -16.06 3.02 19.50
CA LEU A 21 -15.64 1.61 19.56
C LEU A 21 -14.69 1.36 20.75
N HIS A 22 -13.75 2.27 21.00
CA HIS A 22 -12.81 2.13 22.11
C HIS A 22 -13.53 2.19 23.46
N GLU A 23 -14.45 3.14 23.66
CA GLU A 23 -15.31 3.19 24.85
C GLU A 23 -16.18 1.94 24.98
N TYR A 24 -16.83 1.51 23.90
CA TYR A 24 -17.78 0.40 23.93
C TYR A 24 -17.13 -0.94 24.31
N PHE A 25 -15.92 -1.20 23.78
CA PHE A 25 -15.18 -2.44 24.04
C PHE A 25 -14.26 -2.37 25.26
N LEU A 26 -14.30 -1.30 26.06
CA LEU A 26 -13.44 -1.16 27.25
C LEU A 26 -13.55 -2.35 28.20
N ASP A 27 -14.76 -2.83 28.49
CA ASP A 27 -14.99 -3.96 29.42
C ASP A 27 -14.99 -5.32 28.71
N LYS A 28 -14.70 -5.34 27.41
CA LYS A 28 -14.60 -6.55 26.60
C LYS A 28 -13.18 -6.65 26.06
N PRO A 29 -12.17 -6.89 26.93
CA PRO A 29 -10.80 -7.07 26.47
C PRO A 29 -10.80 -8.18 25.43
N SER A 30 -10.28 -7.87 24.25
CA SER A 30 -10.13 -8.86 23.19
C SER A 30 -9.07 -9.86 23.65
N ASN A 31 -9.48 -11.04 24.13
CA ASN A 31 -8.59 -12.19 24.33
C ASN A 31 -8.03 -12.75 23.00
N ILE A 32 -8.42 -12.16 21.87
CA ILE A 32 -7.94 -12.51 20.56
C ILE A 32 -6.71 -11.63 20.26
N PRO A 33 -5.54 -12.22 19.97
CA PRO A 33 -4.37 -11.47 19.49
C PRO A 33 -4.82 -10.53 18.37
N LYS A 34 -4.44 -9.24 18.46
CA LYS A 34 -4.77 -8.24 17.44
C LYS A 34 -4.19 -8.66 16.09
N THR A 35 -4.95 -9.43 15.33
CA THR A 35 -4.60 -9.76 13.95
C THR A 35 -4.84 -8.52 13.11
N PRO A 36 -3.88 -8.06 12.28
CA PRO A 36 -3.98 -6.77 11.59
C PRO A 36 -5.12 -6.63 10.57
N ARG A 37 -5.88 -7.70 10.28
CA ARG A 37 -6.81 -7.74 9.13
C ARG A 37 -8.11 -8.49 9.42
N HIS A 38 -8.82 -8.18 10.50
CA HIS A 38 -10.26 -8.43 10.44
C HIS A 38 -10.87 -7.53 9.35
N GLN A 39 -11.82 -8.04 8.55
CA GLN A 39 -12.74 -7.18 7.82
C GLN A 39 -13.31 -6.18 8.84
N THR A 40 -13.08 -4.90 8.60
CA THR A 40 -13.55 -3.86 9.51
C THR A 40 -15.06 -3.93 9.54
N SER A 41 -15.63 -4.22 10.71
CA SER A 41 -17.07 -4.12 10.90
C SER A 41 -17.54 -2.72 10.53
N ASP A 42 -18.62 -2.64 9.77
CA ASP A 42 -19.34 -1.39 9.47
C ASP A 42 -20.22 -0.96 10.65
N TRP A 43 -20.39 -1.83 11.66
CA TRP A 43 -21.13 -1.51 12.87
C TRP A 43 -20.42 -0.42 13.71
N THR A 44 -21.23 0.48 14.24
CA THR A 44 -20.81 1.58 15.12
C THR A 44 -21.77 1.61 16.31
N PRO A 45 -21.27 1.72 17.56
CA PRO A 45 -22.13 1.92 18.72
C PRO A 45 -23.05 3.13 18.52
N ASN A 46 -24.29 3.04 19.01
CA ASN A 46 -25.26 4.13 18.94
C ASN A 46 -24.67 5.41 19.54
N SER A 47 -25.00 6.56 18.93
CA SER A 47 -24.79 7.85 19.58
C SER A 47 -25.61 7.94 20.86
N HIS A 48 -25.20 8.81 21.78
CA HIS A 48 -25.83 9.10 23.07
C HIS A 48 -25.62 8.06 24.17
N ARG A 49 -24.74 7.07 23.95
CA ARG A 49 -24.35 6.10 24.99
C ARG A 49 -23.56 6.74 26.13
N ASP A 50 -22.69 7.69 25.83
CA ASP A 50 -21.98 8.52 26.83
C ASP A 50 -22.02 9.99 26.38
N LYS A 51 -22.66 10.83 27.20
CA LYS A 51 -22.87 12.25 26.90
C LYS A 51 -21.55 13.04 26.85
N CYS A 52 -20.58 12.70 27.68
CA CYS A 52 -19.28 13.36 27.70
C CYS A 52 -18.49 13.01 26.43
N LEU A 53 -18.57 11.76 25.99
CA LEU A 53 -17.93 11.33 24.75
C LEU A 53 -18.50 12.07 23.53
N ASP A 54 -19.82 12.15 23.42
CA ASP A 54 -20.45 12.88 22.31
C ASP A 54 -20.17 14.39 22.38
N LEU A 55 -20.14 14.99 23.58
CA LEU A 55 -19.76 16.38 23.77
C LEU A 55 -18.33 16.64 23.31
N TYR A 56 -17.38 15.76 23.67
CA TYR A 56 -15.99 15.84 23.21
C TYR A 56 -15.89 15.74 21.69
N ILE A 57 -16.58 14.77 21.09
CA ILE A 57 -16.62 14.58 19.63
C ILE A 57 -17.13 15.85 18.95
N ASN A 58 -18.27 16.39 19.41
CA ASN A 58 -18.88 17.57 18.83
C ASN A 58 -17.99 18.81 18.98
N ALA A 59 -17.39 19.03 20.15
CA ALA A 59 -16.51 20.17 20.42
C ALA A 59 -15.25 20.13 19.53
N VAL A 60 -14.59 18.97 19.44
CA VAL A 60 -13.41 18.77 18.59
C VAL A 60 -13.74 18.96 17.11
N GLN A 61 -14.84 18.36 16.63
CA GLN A 61 -15.25 18.48 15.23
C GLN A 61 -15.56 19.94 14.86
N LYS A 62 -16.32 20.64 15.71
CA LYS A 62 -16.67 22.05 15.53
C LYS A 62 -15.42 22.93 15.47
N ASP A 63 -14.53 22.85 16.46
CA ASP A 63 -13.33 23.69 16.52
C ASP A 63 -12.38 23.42 15.34
N ILE A 64 -12.20 22.15 14.93
CA ILE A 64 -11.37 21.80 13.78
C ILE A 64 -11.94 22.40 12.51
N LEU A 65 -13.26 22.28 12.28
CA LEU A 65 -13.92 22.82 11.09
C LEU A 65 -13.85 24.35 11.09
N GLN A 66 -14.18 25.02 12.19
CA GLN A 66 -14.12 26.48 12.30
C GLN A 66 -12.72 27.03 12.03
N GLU A 67 -11.69 26.47 12.67
CA GLU A 67 -10.31 26.90 12.45
C GLU A 67 -9.83 26.58 11.02
N TYR A 68 -10.29 25.47 10.45
CA TYR A 68 -10.02 25.14 9.05
C TYR A 68 -10.63 26.17 8.09
N HIS A 69 -11.90 26.56 8.28
CA HIS A 69 -12.54 27.60 7.48
C HIS A 69 -11.83 28.94 7.60
N ARG A 70 -11.35 29.31 8.79
CA ARG A 70 -10.56 30.53 9.04
C ARG A 70 -9.22 30.55 8.29
N GLN A 71 -8.64 29.39 8.02
CA GLN A 71 -7.33 29.24 7.37
C GLN A 71 -7.42 28.87 5.89
N LYS A 72 -8.63 28.63 5.36
CA LYS A 72 -8.90 28.27 3.97
C LYS A 72 -8.35 29.35 3.03
N GLY A 73 -7.50 28.94 2.08
CA GLY A 73 -7.03 29.80 0.97
C GLY A 73 -5.60 30.35 1.06
N LYS A 74 -4.80 30.01 2.09
CA LYS A 74 -3.54 30.74 2.35
C LYS A 74 -2.33 30.39 1.47
N ARG A 75 -2.30 29.28 0.71
CA ARG A 75 -1.22 29.04 -0.28
C ARG A 75 -1.47 27.82 -1.16
N GLU A 76 -1.23 27.96 -2.46
CA GLU A 76 -0.99 26.85 -3.37
C GLU A 76 0.50 26.78 -3.71
N ASN A 77 1.06 25.57 -3.75
CA ASN A 77 2.47 25.33 -4.05
C ASN A 77 2.75 25.19 -5.55
N MET A 78 1.77 25.47 -6.42
CA MET A 78 1.88 25.41 -7.87
C MET A 78 1.15 26.59 -8.50
N THR A 79 1.79 27.23 -9.46
CA THR A 79 1.21 28.26 -10.31
C THR A 79 0.10 27.70 -11.20
N LYS A 80 -0.74 28.58 -11.76
CA LYS A 80 -1.77 28.19 -12.75
C LYS A 80 -1.14 27.53 -13.99
N SER A 81 0.01 28.02 -14.44
CA SER A 81 0.75 27.47 -15.58
C SER A 81 1.23 26.05 -15.30
N GLU A 82 1.88 25.81 -14.16
CA GLU A 82 2.36 24.46 -13.78
C GLU A 82 1.20 23.46 -13.64
N LYS A 83 0.05 23.90 -13.11
CA LYS A 83 -1.14 23.04 -13.06
C LYS A 83 -1.65 22.66 -14.45
N LYS A 84 -1.67 23.61 -15.40
CA LYS A 84 -2.04 23.35 -16.79
C LYS A 84 -1.05 22.39 -17.45
N SER A 85 0.25 22.61 -17.25
CA SER A 85 1.30 21.71 -17.74
C SER A 85 1.16 20.30 -17.17
N MET A 86 0.81 20.16 -15.89
CA MET A 86 0.55 18.87 -15.27
C MET A 86 -0.69 18.17 -15.84
N GLN A 87 -1.75 18.92 -16.15
CA GLN A 87 -2.92 18.37 -16.83
C GLN A 87 -2.55 17.86 -18.23
N ASN A 88 -1.82 18.67 -19.00
CA ASN A 88 -1.33 18.30 -20.34
C ASN A 88 -0.43 17.05 -20.29
N LEU A 89 0.46 16.96 -19.30
CA LEU A 89 1.35 15.81 -19.14
C LEU A 89 0.57 14.53 -18.77
N THR A 90 -0.50 14.67 -17.99
CA THR A 90 -1.37 13.54 -17.59
C THR A 90 -2.20 13.03 -18.77
N SER A 91 -2.53 13.88 -19.74
CA SER A 91 -3.31 13.52 -20.92
C SER A 91 -2.48 12.93 -22.07
N ARG A 92 -1.15 12.98 -22.00
CA ARG A 92 -0.28 12.39 -23.02
C ARG A 92 -0.35 10.86 -22.99
N THR A 93 -0.61 10.27 -24.14
CA THR A 93 -0.66 8.81 -24.35
C THR A 93 0.58 8.28 -25.06
N ASP A 94 1.41 9.18 -25.62
CA ASP A 94 2.64 8.87 -26.35
C ASP A 94 3.86 8.66 -25.45
N ILE A 95 3.72 8.95 -24.15
CA ILE A 95 4.76 8.72 -23.14
C ILE A 95 4.25 7.94 -21.94
N ILE A 96 5.16 7.21 -21.28
CA ILE A 96 4.95 6.54 -20.01
C ILE A 96 5.95 7.07 -18.98
N ILE A 97 5.46 7.45 -17.80
CA ILE A 97 6.28 7.95 -16.70
C ILE A 97 6.34 6.90 -15.58
N LYS A 98 7.54 6.46 -15.23
CA LYS A 98 7.79 5.48 -14.16
C LYS A 98 8.95 5.91 -13.26
N PRO A 99 8.96 5.54 -11.98
CA PRO A 99 10.19 5.59 -11.20
C PRO A 99 11.18 4.57 -11.76
N ALA A 100 12.47 4.91 -11.74
CA ALA A 100 13.53 3.95 -11.98
C ALA A 100 13.53 2.87 -10.87
N ASP A 101 14.00 1.68 -11.21
CA ASP A 101 14.13 0.55 -10.28
C ASP A 101 14.99 0.91 -9.04
N LYS A 102 16.08 1.65 -9.27
CA LYS A 102 17.04 2.06 -8.23
C LYS A 102 17.45 3.53 -8.45
N GLY A 103 17.86 4.18 -7.36
CA GLY A 103 18.47 5.52 -7.41
C GLY A 103 17.50 6.72 -7.39
N GLY A 104 16.18 6.48 -7.30
CA GLY A 104 15.17 7.52 -7.08
C GLY A 104 14.89 8.42 -8.30
N ALA A 105 15.44 8.12 -9.48
CA ALA A 105 15.16 8.85 -10.70
C ALA A 105 13.73 8.62 -11.20
N ILE A 106 13.21 9.58 -11.97
CA ILE A 106 11.98 9.44 -12.76
C ILE A 106 12.37 9.27 -14.21
N VAL A 107 11.79 8.29 -14.89
CA VAL A 107 12.05 7.95 -16.28
C VAL A 107 10.82 8.28 -17.11
N VAL A 108 11.03 8.97 -18.22
CA VAL A 108 10.02 9.24 -19.24
C VAL A 108 10.39 8.38 -20.45
N LEU A 109 9.49 7.51 -20.87
CA LEU A 109 9.68 6.56 -21.96
C LEU A 109 8.68 6.85 -23.07
N ASN A 110 9.03 6.55 -24.31
CA ASN A 110 8.04 6.41 -25.36
C ASN A 110 7.11 5.23 -25.03
N THR A 111 5.82 5.36 -25.28
CA THR A 111 4.85 4.29 -25.02
C THR A 111 5.17 3.01 -25.80
N THR A 112 5.64 3.13 -27.05
CA THR A 112 6.02 2.00 -27.89
C THR A 112 7.17 1.20 -27.28
N ASP A 113 8.25 1.86 -26.85
CA ASP A 113 9.41 1.19 -26.24
C ASP A 113 9.01 0.48 -24.93
N TYR A 114 8.15 1.12 -24.13
CA TYR A 114 7.64 0.52 -22.90
C TYR A 114 6.81 -0.74 -23.17
N LEU A 115 5.96 -0.72 -24.20
CA LEU A 115 5.17 -1.88 -24.61
C LEU A 115 6.07 -2.99 -25.15
N GLN A 116 7.04 -2.68 -26.01
CA GLN A 116 7.98 -3.65 -26.56
C GLN A 116 8.76 -4.36 -25.46
N GLU A 117 9.31 -3.64 -24.48
CA GLU A 117 10.04 -4.24 -23.36
C GLU A 117 9.12 -5.08 -22.46
N ALA A 118 7.86 -4.67 -22.26
CA ALA A 118 6.90 -5.47 -21.52
C ALA A 118 6.55 -6.78 -22.24
N TYR A 119 6.24 -6.74 -23.54
CA TYR A 119 5.93 -7.93 -24.33
C TYR A 119 7.14 -8.83 -24.56
N ARG A 120 8.37 -8.29 -24.62
CA ARG A 120 9.60 -9.11 -24.61
C ARG A 120 9.64 -10.06 -23.41
N GLN A 121 9.11 -9.63 -22.26
CA GLN A 121 9.02 -10.45 -21.05
C GLN A 121 7.76 -11.31 -21.04
N LEU A 122 6.58 -10.74 -21.34
CA LEU A 122 5.30 -11.45 -21.26
C LEU A 122 5.13 -12.55 -22.33
N ASN A 123 5.90 -12.48 -23.43
CA ASN A 123 5.91 -13.51 -24.46
C ASN A 123 6.91 -14.65 -24.15
N ASP A 124 7.63 -14.58 -23.02
CA ASP A 124 8.46 -15.69 -22.56
C ASP A 124 7.58 -16.79 -21.95
N LEU A 125 7.31 -17.82 -22.76
CA LEU A 125 6.47 -18.96 -22.41
C LEU A 125 7.03 -19.83 -21.29
N LYS A 126 8.28 -19.61 -20.85
CA LYS A 126 8.82 -20.26 -19.64
C LYS A 126 8.17 -19.71 -18.37
N PHE A 127 7.80 -18.42 -18.37
CA PHE A 127 7.34 -17.72 -17.17
C PHE A 127 5.89 -17.27 -17.24
N TYR A 128 5.37 -17.01 -18.44
CA TYR A 128 4.05 -16.42 -18.63
C TYR A 128 3.20 -17.16 -19.66
N GLU A 129 1.90 -17.14 -19.41
CA GLU A 129 0.87 -17.67 -20.30
C GLU A 129 -0.18 -16.58 -20.55
N ARG A 130 -0.50 -16.34 -21.83
CA ARG A 130 -1.60 -15.45 -22.22
C ARG A 130 -2.94 -16.17 -22.05
N LEU A 131 -3.90 -15.51 -21.43
CA LEU A 131 -5.23 -16.05 -21.15
C LEU A 131 -6.27 -15.48 -22.13
N PRO A 132 -7.34 -16.25 -22.44
CA PRO A 132 -8.39 -15.81 -23.35
C PRO A 132 -9.29 -14.69 -22.79
N GLY A 133 -9.25 -14.43 -21.47
CA GLY A 133 -10.06 -13.43 -20.80
C GLY A 133 -9.78 -13.38 -19.30
N ASP A 134 -10.51 -12.53 -18.57
CA ASP A 134 -10.35 -12.37 -17.12
C ASP A 134 -10.71 -13.66 -16.36
N PRO A 135 -9.74 -14.34 -15.70
CA PRO A 135 -9.99 -15.58 -14.99
C PRO A 135 -10.54 -15.37 -13.57
N THR A 136 -10.74 -14.12 -13.13
CA THR A 136 -11.03 -13.78 -11.72
C THR A 136 -12.21 -14.55 -11.15
N GLU A 137 -13.31 -14.69 -11.90
CA GLU A 137 -14.48 -15.43 -11.44
C GLU A 137 -14.18 -16.93 -11.28
N LYS A 138 -13.52 -17.53 -12.27
CA LYS A 138 -13.08 -18.94 -12.23
C LYS A 138 -12.17 -19.19 -11.02
N TYR A 139 -11.16 -18.35 -10.83
CA TYR A 139 -10.20 -18.51 -9.74
C TYR A 139 -10.83 -18.27 -8.37
N THR A 140 -11.80 -17.36 -8.28
CA THR A 140 -12.58 -17.15 -7.04
C THR A 140 -13.34 -18.41 -6.65
N ARG A 141 -13.92 -19.13 -7.63
CA ARG A 141 -14.59 -20.42 -7.36
C ARG A 141 -13.60 -21.49 -6.89
N ILE A 142 -12.43 -21.62 -7.54
CA ILE A 142 -11.38 -22.57 -7.14
C ILE A 142 -10.95 -22.30 -5.68
N VAL A 143 -10.62 -21.05 -5.37
CA VAL A 143 -10.22 -20.65 -4.01
C VAL A 143 -11.34 -20.90 -3.00
N ALA A 144 -12.58 -20.55 -3.32
CA ALA A 144 -13.71 -20.78 -2.41
C ALA A 144 -13.93 -22.27 -2.12
N THR A 145 -13.79 -23.13 -3.12
CA THR A 145 -13.88 -24.59 -2.97
C THR A 145 -12.77 -25.13 -2.08
N GLU A 146 -11.51 -24.75 -2.33
CA GLU A 146 -10.38 -25.25 -1.53
C GLU A 146 -10.44 -24.74 -0.09
N LEU A 147 -10.78 -23.46 0.12
CA LEU A 147 -10.97 -22.92 1.48
C LEU A 147 -12.10 -23.62 2.21
N LYS A 148 -13.20 -23.97 1.52
CA LYS A 148 -14.30 -24.73 2.11
C LYS A 148 -13.86 -26.14 2.50
N LYS A 149 -13.14 -26.84 1.62
CA LYS A 149 -12.57 -28.16 1.90
C LYS A 149 -11.69 -28.14 3.15
N LEU A 150 -10.75 -27.20 3.23
CA LEU A 150 -9.88 -27.07 4.40
C LEU A 150 -10.66 -26.77 5.70
N LEU A 151 -11.78 -26.04 5.59
CA LEU A 151 -12.66 -25.77 6.73
C LEU A 151 -13.45 -27.02 7.16
N ASP A 152 -14.01 -27.75 6.19
CA ASP A 152 -14.80 -28.96 6.44
C ASP A 152 -13.92 -30.08 7.02
N GLU A 153 -12.64 -30.14 6.63
CA GLU A 153 -11.62 -31.04 7.20
C GLU A 153 -11.07 -30.56 8.56
N GLY A 154 -11.50 -29.40 9.07
CA GLY A 154 -11.03 -28.85 10.34
C GLY A 154 -9.57 -28.37 10.34
N ARG A 155 -8.94 -28.24 9.16
CA ARG A 155 -7.54 -27.79 9.00
C ARG A 155 -7.38 -26.28 9.16
N ILE A 156 -8.46 -25.53 8.96
CA ILE A 156 -8.55 -24.09 9.22
C ILE A 156 -9.81 -23.77 10.02
N THR A 157 -9.74 -22.71 10.81
CA THR A 157 -10.88 -22.20 11.58
C THR A 157 -11.83 -21.37 10.72
N ARG A 158 -13.06 -21.17 11.20
CA ARG A 158 -14.03 -20.25 10.57
C ARG A 158 -13.50 -18.81 10.45
N SER A 159 -12.69 -18.38 11.42
CA SER A 159 -12.07 -17.05 11.43
C SER A 159 -11.03 -16.92 10.31
N GLU A 160 -10.19 -17.95 10.12
CA GLU A 160 -9.18 -18.00 9.05
C GLU A 160 -9.83 -18.11 7.67
N HIS A 161 -10.86 -18.94 7.52
CA HIS A 161 -11.67 -18.99 6.30
C HIS A 161 -12.24 -17.61 5.93
N LYS A 162 -12.83 -16.89 6.91
CA LYS A 162 -13.34 -15.52 6.69
C LYS A 162 -12.24 -14.53 6.33
N LEU A 163 -11.06 -14.66 6.94
CA LEU A 163 -9.89 -13.83 6.67
C LEU A 163 -9.35 -14.02 5.24
N MET A 164 -9.30 -15.26 4.76
CA MET A 164 -8.75 -15.61 3.45
C MET A 164 -9.73 -15.46 2.29
N ARG A 165 -11.03 -15.36 2.58
CA ARG A 165 -12.05 -15.22 1.54
C ARG A 165 -11.87 -13.90 0.75
N PRO A 166 -11.69 -13.96 -0.58
CA PRO A 166 -11.61 -12.74 -1.40
C PRO A 166 -12.94 -11.98 -1.40
N VAL A 167 -12.87 -10.66 -1.34
CA VAL A 167 -14.03 -9.74 -1.38
C VAL A 167 -13.85 -8.82 -2.58
N HIS A 168 -14.76 -8.95 -3.55
CA HIS A 168 -14.71 -8.21 -4.84
C HIS A 168 -13.31 -8.26 -5.49
N PRO A 169 -12.77 -9.47 -5.76
CA PRO A 169 -11.45 -9.59 -6.35
C PRO A 169 -11.44 -9.03 -7.78
N ARG A 170 -10.24 -8.68 -8.24
CA ARG A 170 -9.94 -8.20 -9.59
C ARG A 170 -8.61 -8.81 -10.07
N PRO A 171 -8.31 -8.81 -11.37
CA PRO A 171 -7.00 -9.23 -11.85
C PRO A 171 -5.88 -8.36 -11.24
N GLY A 172 -4.69 -8.95 -11.11
CA GLY A 172 -3.48 -8.22 -10.77
C GLY A 172 -3.14 -7.17 -11.83
N ARG A 173 -2.15 -6.31 -11.56
CA ARG A 173 -1.68 -5.32 -12.54
C ARG A 173 -0.20 -5.47 -12.79
N PHE A 174 0.16 -5.67 -14.05
CA PHE A 174 1.55 -5.70 -14.46
C PHE A 174 2.06 -4.32 -14.84
N TYR A 175 3.29 -4.01 -14.43
CA TYR A 175 4.04 -2.87 -14.94
C TYR A 175 5.54 -3.11 -14.79
N ILE A 176 6.34 -2.40 -15.58
CA ILE A 176 7.80 -2.46 -15.50
C ILE A 176 8.39 -1.20 -14.85
N LEU A 177 9.48 -1.39 -14.09
CA LEU A 177 10.35 -0.33 -13.57
C LEU A 177 11.69 -0.35 -14.32
N PRO A 178 12.10 0.74 -14.99
CA PRO A 178 13.33 0.72 -15.79
C PRO A 178 14.59 0.56 -14.93
N LYS A 179 15.43 -0.43 -15.25
CA LYS A 179 16.73 -0.65 -14.60
C LYS A 179 17.81 0.20 -15.27
N ILE A 180 17.78 1.52 -15.06
CA ILE A 180 18.72 2.49 -15.66
C ILE A 180 20.21 2.31 -15.27
N HIS A 181 20.51 1.33 -14.43
CA HIS A 181 21.86 0.97 -13.97
C HIS A 181 22.38 -0.29 -14.67
N LYS A 182 21.63 -0.86 -15.61
CA LYS A 182 22.02 -2.02 -16.41
C LYS A 182 22.07 -1.64 -17.90
N PRO A 183 22.99 -2.21 -18.69
CA PRO A 183 23.03 -2.01 -20.14
C PRO A 183 21.68 -2.32 -20.79
N GLY A 184 21.26 -1.51 -21.76
CA GLY A 184 19.96 -1.65 -22.43
C GLY A 184 18.74 -1.26 -21.59
N ASN A 185 18.93 -0.85 -20.32
CA ASN A 185 17.86 -0.39 -19.41
C ASN A 185 16.64 -1.34 -19.29
N PRO A 186 16.82 -2.66 -19.11
CA PRO A 186 15.70 -3.62 -19.08
C PRO A 186 14.69 -3.29 -17.98
N GLY A 187 13.44 -3.69 -18.19
CA GLY A 187 12.37 -3.50 -17.21
C GLY A 187 12.46 -4.52 -16.06
N ARG A 188 12.22 -4.09 -14.81
CA ARG A 188 11.85 -5.01 -13.71
C ARG A 188 10.33 -5.27 -13.78
N PRO A 189 9.86 -6.50 -14.00
CA PRO A 189 8.44 -6.81 -13.97
C PRO A 189 7.93 -6.74 -12.52
N ILE A 190 6.78 -6.09 -12.32
CA ILE A 190 6.07 -6.05 -11.05
C ILE A 190 4.62 -6.44 -11.30
N ILE A 191 4.12 -7.39 -10.51
CA ILE A 191 2.72 -7.82 -10.52
C ILE A 191 2.09 -7.39 -9.21
N SER A 192 1.28 -6.34 -9.25
CA SER A 192 0.56 -5.86 -8.07
C SER A 192 -0.56 -6.84 -7.69
N GLY A 193 -0.35 -7.59 -6.61
CA GLY A 193 -1.36 -8.47 -6.01
C GLY A 193 -2.50 -7.76 -5.26
N ILE A 194 -2.55 -6.42 -5.23
CA ILE A 194 -3.55 -5.69 -4.43
C ILE A 194 -4.98 -5.88 -4.99
N GLY A 195 -5.83 -6.50 -4.18
CA GLY A 195 -7.21 -6.83 -4.51
C GLY A 195 -7.38 -8.06 -5.39
N THR A 196 -6.35 -8.89 -5.55
CA THR A 196 -6.46 -10.15 -6.29
C THR A 196 -7.13 -11.24 -5.47
N VAL A 197 -7.52 -12.33 -6.14
CA VAL A 197 -8.11 -13.51 -5.52
C VAL A 197 -7.20 -14.09 -4.42
N THR A 198 -5.89 -14.08 -4.63
CA THR A 198 -4.89 -14.69 -3.74
C THR A 198 -4.29 -13.74 -2.70
N GLU A 199 -4.58 -12.42 -2.75
CA GLU A 199 -4.01 -11.43 -1.82
C GLU A 199 -4.24 -11.75 -0.33
N PRO A 200 -5.45 -12.19 0.08
CA PRO A 200 -5.72 -12.52 1.48
C PRO A 200 -4.97 -13.79 1.91
N ILE A 201 -4.96 -14.83 1.06
CA ILE A 201 -4.25 -16.09 1.30
C ILE A 201 -2.75 -15.83 1.44
N SER A 202 -2.18 -15.07 0.52
CA SER A 202 -0.76 -14.71 0.55
C SER A 202 -0.38 -14.02 1.87
N GLY A 203 -1.22 -13.11 2.37
CA GLY A 203 -0.98 -12.44 3.65
C GLY A 203 -1.17 -13.34 4.86
N TYR A 204 -1.99 -14.37 4.76
CA TYR A 204 -2.17 -15.36 5.81
C TYR A 204 -0.95 -16.29 5.89
N VAL A 205 -0.53 -16.87 4.77
CA VAL A 205 0.65 -17.75 4.71
C VAL A 205 1.92 -16.99 5.14
N ASP A 206 2.12 -15.77 4.63
CA ASP A 206 3.25 -14.91 5.01
C ASP A 206 3.36 -14.72 6.53
N LYS A 207 2.22 -14.54 7.22
CA LYS A 207 2.18 -14.40 8.68
C LYS A 207 2.64 -15.68 9.39
N LEU A 208 2.28 -16.84 8.87
CA LEU A 208 2.61 -18.13 9.48
C LEU A 208 4.08 -18.52 9.31
N ILE A 209 4.72 -18.08 8.22
CA ILE A 209 6.10 -18.43 7.90
C ILE A 209 7.10 -17.32 8.23
N GLY A 210 6.63 -16.13 8.62
CA GLY A 210 7.45 -14.93 8.76
C GLY A 210 8.52 -14.99 9.86
N HIS A 211 8.42 -15.91 10.81
CA HIS A 211 9.46 -16.13 11.82
C HIS A 211 10.59 -17.05 11.34
N ILE A 212 10.34 -17.89 10.34
CA ILE A 212 11.27 -18.94 9.89
C ILE A 212 12.59 -18.37 9.36
N PRO A 213 12.64 -17.30 8.53
CA PRO A 213 13.92 -16.80 8.04
C PRO A 213 14.92 -16.44 9.15
N CYS A 214 14.44 -16.00 10.32
CA CYS A 214 15.29 -15.66 11.46
C CYS A 214 15.96 -16.86 12.13
N THR A 215 15.55 -18.10 11.82
CA THR A 215 16.18 -19.32 12.33
C THR A 215 17.33 -19.82 11.45
N LEU A 216 17.46 -19.29 10.23
CA LEU A 216 18.49 -19.68 9.27
C LEU A 216 19.84 -19.05 9.64
N GLY A 217 20.91 -19.84 9.68
CA GLY A 217 22.25 -19.36 10.06
C GLY A 217 22.86 -18.32 9.11
N SER A 218 22.46 -18.33 7.84
CA SER A 218 22.91 -17.34 6.85
C SER A 218 22.13 -16.03 6.91
N TYR A 219 20.99 -15.96 7.61
CA TYR A 219 20.05 -14.86 7.47
C TYR A 219 20.55 -13.51 8.01
N VAL A 220 20.48 -12.50 7.15
CA VAL A 220 20.68 -11.09 7.51
C VAL A 220 19.34 -10.36 7.50
N LYS A 221 18.96 -9.77 8.64
CA LYS A 221 17.74 -8.97 8.76
C LYS A 221 17.84 -7.59 8.10
N ASP A 222 18.96 -6.92 8.33
CA ASP A 222 19.23 -5.55 7.90
C ASP A 222 20.72 -5.23 8.04
N THR A 223 21.14 -4.06 7.55
CA THR A 223 22.52 -3.56 7.64
C THR A 223 23.07 -3.59 9.07
N SER A 224 22.26 -3.29 10.08
CA SER A 224 22.76 -3.25 11.47
C SER A 224 23.02 -4.66 11.99
N HIS A 225 22.25 -5.67 11.53
CA HIS A 225 22.57 -7.08 11.78
C HIS A 225 23.90 -7.47 11.16
N PHE A 226 24.08 -7.16 9.89
CA PHE A 226 25.32 -7.44 9.18
C PHE A 226 26.54 -6.79 9.86
N LEU A 227 26.44 -5.51 10.22
CA LEU A 227 27.53 -4.78 10.89
C LEU A 227 27.92 -5.39 12.24
N ARG A 228 26.96 -5.98 12.98
CA ARG A 228 27.28 -6.72 14.22
C ARG A 228 28.01 -8.02 13.92
N ASP A 229 27.58 -8.75 12.90
CA ASP A 229 28.18 -10.05 12.54
C ASP A 229 29.65 -9.91 12.12
N ILE A 230 30.05 -8.75 11.60
CA ILE A 230 31.43 -8.50 11.14
C ILE A 230 32.29 -7.66 12.08
N ALA A 231 31.73 -7.10 13.16
CA ALA A 231 32.39 -6.08 13.98
C ALA A 231 33.72 -6.54 14.60
N ASP A 232 33.74 -7.77 15.09
CA ASP A 232 34.86 -8.32 15.87
C ASP A 232 35.66 -9.40 15.10
N LEU A 233 35.40 -9.55 13.80
CA LEU A 233 36.09 -10.55 12.99
C LEU A 233 37.55 -10.16 12.73
N ARG A 234 38.44 -11.14 12.92
CA ARG A 234 39.82 -11.09 12.46
C ARG A 234 39.95 -11.86 11.17
N ILE A 235 40.55 -11.21 10.17
CA ILE A 235 40.62 -11.74 8.81
C ILE A 235 42.02 -12.28 8.56
N PRO A 236 42.18 -13.57 8.20
CA PRO A 236 43.46 -14.11 7.79
C PRO A 236 44.04 -13.33 6.60
N LYS A 237 45.36 -13.24 6.52
CA LYS A 237 46.03 -12.62 5.37
C LYS A 237 45.67 -13.35 4.09
N HIS A 238 45.61 -12.59 2.99
CA HIS A 238 45.23 -13.08 1.66
C HIS A 238 43.79 -13.61 1.52
N SER A 239 42.92 -13.31 2.49
CA SER A 239 41.49 -13.61 2.36
C SER A 239 40.83 -12.73 1.28
N TYR A 240 39.82 -13.29 0.63
CA TYR A 240 38.96 -12.58 -0.30
C TYR A 240 37.64 -12.21 0.38
N LEU A 241 37.25 -10.94 0.24
CA LEU A 241 35.87 -10.54 0.44
C LEU A 241 35.11 -10.85 -0.85
N VAL A 242 33.97 -11.51 -0.73
CA VAL A 242 33.19 -11.98 -1.88
C VAL A 242 31.74 -11.57 -1.70
N THR A 243 31.14 -11.10 -2.77
CA THR A 243 29.70 -10.86 -2.87
C THR A 243 29.13 -11.67 -4.01
N LEU A 244 28.04 -12.39 -3.76
CA LEU A 244 27.26 -13.09 -4.78
C LEU A 244 25.87 -12.45 -4.91
N ASP A 245 25.34 -12.35 -6.12
CA ASP A 245 23.97 -11.89 -6.43
C ASP A 245 23.23 -13.01 -7.15
N VAL A 246 22.08 -13.42 -6.59
CA VAL A 246 21.23 -14.45 -7.18
C VAL A 246 20.47 -13.88 -8.39
N SER A 247 20.74 -14.45 -9.56
CA SER A 247 20.15 -14.03 -10.81
C SER A 247 18.64 -14.25 -10.83
N SER A 248 17.88 -13.16 -10.77
CA SER A 248 16.42 -13.16 -10.89
C SER A 248 15.71 -14.14 -9.93
N LEU A 249 16.16 -14.16 -8.66
CA LEU A 249 15.72 -15.10 -7.63
C LEU A 249 14.22 -15.46 -7.70
N TYR A 250 13.32 -14.47 -7.56
CA TYR A 250 11.89 -14.75 -7.49
C TYR A 250 11.31 -15.46 -8.71
N THR A 251 11.74 -15.13 -9.93
CA THR A 251 11.20 -15.75 -11.15
C THR A 251 11.73 -17.16 -11.37
N ASN A 252 12.83 -17.51 -10.72
CA ASN A 252 13.57 -18.74 -10.98
C ASN A 252 13.35 -19.84 -9.94
N ILE A 253 12.62 -19.58 -8.85
CA ILE A 253 12.26 -20.62 -7.86
C ILE A 253 11.13 -21.50 -8.43
N PRO A 254 11.37 -22.79 -8.72
CA PRO A 254 10.31 -23.68 -9.16
C PRO A 254 9.29 -23.90 -8.03
N HIS A 255 8.01 -24.06 -8.39
CA HIS A 255 6.94 -24.14 -7.39
C HIS A 255 7.10 -25.35 -6.47
N ASP A 256 7.35 -26.53 -7.05
CA ASP A 256 7.48 -27.76 -6.27
C ASP A 256 8.73 -27.73 -5.37
N ASP A 257 9.88 -27.27 -5.88
CA ASP A 257 11.12 -27.18 -5.09
C ASP A 257 10.97 -26.20 -3.92
N GLY A 258 10.39 -25.03 -4.16
CA GLY A 258 10.15 -24.08 -3.07
C GLY A 258 9.08 -24.55 -2.08
N ILE A 259 8.07 -25.32 -2.52
CA ILE A 259 7.09 -25.95 -1.61
C ILE A 259 7.75 -27.07 -0.79
N ALA A 260 8.64 -27.86 -1.39
CA ALA A 260 9.42 -28.87 -0.70
C ALA A 260 10.31 -28.24 0.38
N ALA A 261 10.99 -27.14 0.04
CA ALA A 261 11.80 -26.43 1.02
C ALA A 261 10.96 -25.83 2.17
N LEU A 262 9.78 -25.31 1.82
CA LEU A 262 8.83 -24.85 2.82
C LEU A 262 8.34 -25.99 3.73
N LYS A 263 8.16 -27.21 3.21
CA LYS A 263 7.77 -28.39 4.00
C LYS A 263 8.78 -28.67 5.09
N ASN A 264 10.05 -28.79 4.72
CA ASN A 264 11.13 -29.20 5.61
C ASN A 264 11.31 -28.17 6.73
N THR A 265 11.42 -26.89 6.35
CA THR A 265 11.61 -25.79 7.32
C THR A 265 10.37 -25.51 8.19
N TYR A 266 9.16 -25.51 7.63
CA TYR A 266 7.94 -25.28 8.40
C TYR A 266 7.70 -26.39 9.42
N THR A 267 7.96 -27.64 9.06
CA THR A 267 7.78 -28.78 9.97
C THR A 267 8.69 -28.66 11.21
N ASN A 268 9.93 -28.20 11.02
CA ASN A 268 10.91 -28.02 12.10
C ASN A 268 10.64 -26.78 12.98
N HIS A 269 9.91 -25.79 12.46
CA HIS A 269 9.72 -24.48 13.13
C HIS A 269 8.24 -24.11 13.32
N ARG A 270 7.33 -25.08 13.23
CA ARG A 270 5.88 -24.84 13.35
C ARG A 270 5.53 -24.30 14.74
N GLN A 271 4.75 -23.23 14.77
CA GLN A 271 4.22 -22.68 16.03
C GLN A 271 2.99 -23.48 16.51
N PRO A 272 2.73 -23.54 17.83
CA PRO A 272 1.49 -24.11 18.35
C PRO A 272 0.26 -23.43 17.74
N ASP A 273 -0.85 -24.17 17.65
CA ASP A 273 -2.15 -23.67 17.17
C ASP A 273 -2.17 -23.08 15.75
N THR A 274 -1.21 -23.49 14.91
CA THR A 274 -1.18 -23.14 13.47
C THR A 274 -1.65 -24.33 12.61
N PRO A 275 -2.09 -24.12 11.36
CA PRO A 275 -2.44 -25.24 10.48
C PRO A 275 -1.27 -26.21 10.25
N ASP A 276 -1.60 -27.44 9.88
CA ASP A 276 -0.60 -28.41 9.43
C ASP A 276 -0.02 -28.05 8.05
N PHE A 277 1.09 -28.69 7.68
CA PHE A 277 1.77 -28.34 6.44
C PHE A 277 0.91 -28.60 5.20
N SER A 278 0.03 -29.60 5.21
CA SER A 278 -0.84 -29.89 4.06
C SER A 278 -1.74 -28.69 3.74
N ALA A 279 -2.34 -28.05 4.76
CA ALA A 279 -3.07 -26.80 4.57
C ALA A 279 -2.18 -25.68 4.02
N ILE A 280 -0.96 -25.51 4.56
CA ILE A 280 -0.01 -24.49 4.08
C ILE A 280 0.42 -24.73 2.64
N ALA A 281 0.65 -25.98 2.25
CA ALA A 281 1.02 -26.37 0.91
C ALA A 281 -0.10 -26.05 -0.08
N SER A 282 -1.35 -26.45 0.23
CA SER A 282 -2.52 -26.10 -0.59
C SER A 282 -2.65 -24.58 -0.77
N LEU A 283 -2.59 -23.82 0.32
CA LEU A 283 -2.70 -22.36 0.26
C LEU A 283 -1.55 -21.70 -0.50
N THR A 284 -0.33 -22.23 -0.37
CA THR A 284 0.86 -21.74 -1.10
C THR A 284 0.74 -22.03 -2.59
N ARG A 285 0.30 -23.24 -2.99
CA ARG A 285 0.03 -23.59 -4.40
C ARG A 285 -0.99 -22.64 -5.03
N LEU A 286 -2.10 -22.35 -4.33
CA LEU A 286 -3.08 -21.37 -4.82
C LEU A 286 -2.45 -20.00 -5.10
N VAL A 287 -1.55 -19.53 -4.23
CA VAL A 287 -0.89 -18.22 -4.40
C VAL A 287 0.08 -18.23 -5.59
N LEU A 288 0.80 -19.33 -5.81
CA LEU A 288 1.79 -19.46 -6.89
C LEU A 288 1.11 -19.69 -8.26
N GLU A 289 0.08 -20.53 -8.32
CA GLU A 289 -0.54 -20.99 -9.57
C GLU A 289 -1.69 -20.09 -10.07
N LEU A 290 -2.36 -19.34 -9.19
CA LEU A 290 -3.48 -18.47 -9.55
C LEU A 290 -3.09 -16.98 -9.65
N ASN A 291 -1.81 -16.73 -9.91
CA ASN A 291 -1.29 -15.37 -10.11
C ASN A 291 -1.61 -14.86 -11.52
N SER A 292 -2.83 -14.34 -11.70
CA SER A 292 -3.27 -13.68 -12.93
C SER A 292 -3.27 -12.16 -12.83
N PHE A 293 -3.03 -11.52 -13.98
CA PHE A 293 -2.94 -10.07 -14.07
C PHE A 293 -3.33 -9.55 -15.45
N GLU A 294 -3.65 -8.26 -15.50
CA GLU A 294 -3.93 -7.50 -16.71
C GLU A 294 -2.70 -6.67 -17.10
N PHE A 295 -2.39 -6.68 -18.40
CA PHE A 295 -1.49 -5.71 -19.03
C PHE A 295 -2.08 -5.29 -20.39
N ASN A 296 -2.19 -3.99 -20.62
CA ASN A 296 -2.66 -3.45 -21.90
C ASN A 296 -4.00 -4.06 -22.38
N GLN A 297 -4.97 -4.22 -21.47
CA GLN A 297 -6.28 -4.85 -21.74
C GLN A 297 -6.24 -6.34 -22.09
N GLU A 298 -5.09 -6.99 -21.91
CA GLU A 298 -4.90 -8.42 -22.09
C GLU A 298 -4.64 -9.10 -20.74
N TYR A 299 -4.96 -10.38 -20.65
CA TYR A 299 -4.86 -11.16 -19.41
C TYR A 299 -3.76 -12.19 -19.52
N PHE A 300 -2.99 -12.33 -18.44
CA PHE A 300 -1.88 -13.27 -18.36
C PHE A 300 -1.90 -14.00 -17.02
N ARG A 301 -1.21 -15.13 -16.97
CA ARG A 301 -0.87 -15.87 -15.77
C ARG A 301 0.64 -16.06 -15.70
N GLN A 302 1.22 -15.85 -14.52
CA GLN A 302 2.59 -16.30 -14.26
C GLN A 302 2.56 -17.79 -13.91
N ILE A 303 3.31 -18.61 -14.64
CA ILE A 303 3.31 -20.07 -14.50
C ILE A 303 4.57 -20.63 -13.82
N SER A 304 5.61 -19.81 -13.67
CA SER A 304 6.85 -20.19 -12.99
C SER A 304 7.39 -19.06 -12.12
N GLY A 305 8.08 -19.43 -11.04
CA GLY A 305 8.55 -18.49 -10.03
C GLY A 305 7.44 -17.98 -9.12
N THR A 306 7.79 -17.05 -8.25
CA THR A 306 6.85 -16.29 -7.42
C THR A 306 6.73 -14.86 -7.90
N ALA A 307 5.53 -14.29 -7.81
CA ALA A 307 5.27 -12.93 -8.27
C ALA A 307 6.00 -11.89 -7.42
N MET A 308 6.75 -11.00 -8.08
CA MET A 308 7.25 -9.79 -7.45
C MET A 308 6.07 -8.85 -7.13
N GLY A 309 5.63 -8.85 -5.86
CA GLY A 309 4.49 -8.06 -5.37
C GLY A 309 3.53 -8.86 -4.47
N THR A 310 3.67 -10.18 -4.43
CA THR A 310 2.96 -11.07 -3.51
C THR A 310 3.58 -11.00 -2.12
N LYS A 311 2.77 -11.03 -1.05
CA LYS A 311 3.26 -10.85 0.34
C LYS A 311 4.14 -11.99 0.82
N LEU A 312 3.79 -13.22 0.45
CA LEU A 312 4.51 -14.47 0.74
C LEU A 312 5.94 -14.46 0.16
N ALA A 313 6.15 -13.82 -0.99
CA ALA A 313 7.34 -14.03 -1.82
C ALA A 313 8.67 -13.85 -1.07
N PRO A 314 8.89 -12.79 -0.25
CA PRO A 314 10.17 -12.59 0.43
C PRO A 314 10.52 -13.69 1.43
N ASN A 315 9.56 -14.13 2.25
CA ASN A 315 9.81 -15.18 3.24
C ASN A 315 9.98 -16.54 2.56
N TYR A 316 9.15 -16.83 1.55
CA TYR A 316 9.27 -18.04 0.74
C TYR A 316 10.63 -18.16 0.04
N ALA A 317 11.12 -17.08 -0.55
CA ALA A 317 12.45 -17.07 -1.18
C ALA A 317 13.59 -17.24 -0.17
N ASN A 318 13.48 -16.62 1.02
CA ASN A 318 14.48 -16.82 2.08
C ASN A 318 14.55 -18.27 2.55
N ILE A 319 13.39 -18.94 2.68
CA ILE A 319 13.29 -20.33 3.08
C ILE A 319 13.92 -21.24 2.04
N PHE A 320 13.53 -21.10 0.77
CA PHE A 320 14.11 -21.87 -0.33
C PHE A 320 15.64 -21.72 -0.40
N MET A 321 16.14 -20.47 -0.38
CA MET A 321 17.57 -20.22 -0.41
C MET A 321 18.29 -20.77 0.82
N GLY A 322 17.70 -20.66 2.02
CA GLY A 322 18.30 -21.19 3.24
C GLY A 322 18.49 -22.70 3.22
N GLU A 323 17.56 -23.43 2.61
CA GLU A 323 17.68 -24.88 2.43
C GLU A 323 18.75 -25.24 1.41
N LEU A 324 18.72 -24.59 0.23
CA LEU A 324 19.72 -24.76 -0.82
C LEU A 324 21.15 -24.48 -0.30
N GLU A 325 21.31 -23.44 0.50
CA GLU A 325 22.58 -23.07 1.15
C GLU A 325 23.04 -24.11 2.16
N THR A 326 22.12 -24.57 3.01
CA THR A 326 22.44 -25.55 4.06
C THR A 326 22.91 -26.85 3.43
N GLU A 327 22.23 -27.31 2.39
CA GLU A 327 22.60 -28.50 1.64
C GLU A 327 23.98 -28.33 1.00
N PHE A 328 24.18 -27.28 0.21
CA PHE A 328 25.44 -27.04 -0.49
C PHE A 328 26.64 -26.90 0.46
N LEU A 329 26.51 -26.08 1.51
CA LEU A 329 27.59 -25.85 2.49
C LEU A 329 27.89 -27.08 3.36
N SER A 330 26.93 -28.02 3.48
CA SER A 330 27.16 -29.29 4.19
C SER A 330 28.04 -30.26 3.40
N GLN A 331 27.94 -30.23 2.07
CA GLN A 331 28.64 -31.13 1.15
C GLN A 331 29.99 -30.58 0.68
N THR A 332 30.18 -29.27 0.77
CA THR A 332 31.41 -28.61 0.29
C THR A 332 32.59 -28.88 1.24
N PRO A 333 33.75 -29.33 0.73
CA PRO A 333 34.93 -29.61 1.56
C PRO A 333 35.56 -28.35 2.17
N LEU A 334 35.68 -27.28 1.38
CA LEU A 334 36.23 -26.00 1.83
C LEU A 334 35.10 -25.04 2.19
N LYS A 335 35.15 -24.51 3.41
CA LYS A 335 34.11 -23.62 3.92
C LYS A 335 34.62 -22.17 3.98
N PRO A 336 33.75 -21.19 3.68
CA PRO A 336 34.05 -19.79 3.95
C PRO A 336 34.12 -19.55 5.47
N LEU A 337 34.93 -18.57 5.87
CA LEU A 337 35.04 -18.13 7.27
C LEU A 337 33.71 -17.54 7.77
N LEU A 338 33.01 -16.83 6.89
CA LEU A 338 31.69 -16.26 7.15
C LEU A 338 30.84 -16.41 5.89
N TYR A 339 29.56 -16.75 6.07
CA TYR A 339 28.55 -16.75 5.02
C TYR A 339 27.27 -16.07 5.54
N ARG A 340 26.83 -15.02 4.86
CA ARG A 340 25.67 -14.20 5.24
C ARG A 340 24.88 -13.78 4.01
N ARG A 341 23.55 -13.79 4.10
CA ARG A 341 22.65 -13.47 2.99
C ARG A 341 21.52 -12.55 3.41
N TYR A 342 21.31 -11.52 2.60
CA TYR A 342 20.14 -10.66 2.63
C TYR A 342 19.32 -10.89 1.36
N ILE A 343 18.28 -11.72 1.45
CA ILE A 343 17.42 -12.08 0.30
C ILE A 343 18.26 -12.67 -0.85
N ASP A 344 18.59 -11.89 -1.89
CA ASP A 344 19.34 -12.24 -3.11
C ASP A 344 20.82 -11.84 -3.05
N ASP A 345 21.20 -10.94 -2.14
CA ASP A 345 22.58 -10.51 -1.93
C ASP A 345 23.25 -11.43 -0.89
N ILE A 346 24.39 -12.04 -1.25
CA ILE A 346 25.22 -12.87 -0.37
C ILE A 346 26.57 -12.19 -0.15
N PHE A 347 27.06 -12.24 1.08
CA PHE A 347 28.42 -11.87 1.48
C PHE A 347 29.11 -13.07 2.11
N LEU A 348 30.34 -13.35 1.67
CA LEU A 348 31.18 -14.35 2.31
C LEU A 348 32.63 -13.89 2.38
N ILE A 349 33.37 -14.50 3.32
CA ILE A 349 34.81 -14.30 3.47
C ILE A 349 35.49 -15.63 3.15
N TRP A 350 36.32 -15.63 2.12
CA TRP A 350 37.04 -16.80 1.64
C TRP A 350 38.50 -16.75 2.04
N THR A 351 39.00 -17.80 2.68
CA THR A 351 40.36 -17.84 3.26
C THR A 351 41.30 -18.79 2.50
N HIS A 352 40.84 -19.37 1.39
CA HIS A 352 41.59 -20.31 0.57
C HIS A 352 42.04 -19.63 -0.74
N SER A 353 42.62 -20.39 -1.66
CA SER A 353 43.11 -19.83 -2.93
C SER A 353 41.99 -19.29 -3.82
N GLU A 354 42.36 -18.46 -4.79
CA GLU A 354 41.43 -17.92 -5.79
C GLU A 354 40.83 -19.01 -6.68
N ASP A 355 41.64 -19.98 -7.11
CA ASP A 355 41.17 -21.10 -7.93
C ASP A 355 40.12 -21.93 -7.19
N GLU A 356 40.31 -22.17 -5.89
CA GLU A 356 39.34 -22.87 -5.05
C GLU A 356 38.05 -22.04 -4.83
N LEU A 357 38.15 -20.71 -4.78
CA LEU A 357 36.98 -19.83 -4.73
C LEU A 357 36.16 -19.95 -6.02
N LEU A 358 36.82 -19.87 -7.18
CA LEU A 358 36.15 -19.97 -8.47
C LEU A 358 35.50 -21.34 -8.63
N ASN A 359 36.21 -22.42 -8.28
CA ASN A 359 35.64 -23.77 -8.27
C ASN A 359 34.46 -23.91 -7.29
N PHE A 360 34.52 -23.29 -6.11
CA PHE A 360 33.40 -23.24 -5.16
C PHE A 360 32.17 -22.59 -5.81
N ILE A 361 32.33 -21.45 -6.48
CA ILE A 361 31.24 -20.72 -7.13
C ILE A 361 30.69 -21.50 -8.34
N ASP A 362 31.56 -22.08 -9.15
CA ASP A 362 31.18 -22.89 -10.31
C ASP A 362 30.41 -24.12 -9.87
N THR A 363 30.88 -24.82 -8.84
CA THR A 363 30.14 -25.93 -8.22
C THR A 363 28.79 -25.46 -7.72
N TYR A 364 28.72 -24.31 -7.03
CA TYR A 364 27.45 -23.78 -6.52
C TYR A 364 26.44 -23.52 -7.64
N ASN A 365 26.90 -23.00 -8.78
CA ASN A 365 26.08 -22.78 -9.98
C ASN A 365 25.56 -24.07 -10.63
N THR A 366 26.10 -25.24 -10.29
CA THR A 366 25.60 -26.55 -10.77
C THR A 366 24.59 -27.20 -9.83
N VAL A 367 24.47 -26.73 -8.58
CA VAL A 367 23.62 -27.39 -7.56
C VAL A 367 22.15 -27.39 -7.96
N HIS A 368 21.66 -26.32 -8.59
CA HIS A 368 20.25 -26.20 -8.94
C HIS A 368 20.07 -25.63 -10.36
N PRO A 369 19.29 -26.29 -11.25
CA PRO A 369 19.25 -25.97 -12.67
C PRO A 369 18.69 -24.58 -13.01
N ASN A 370 17.93 -23.96 -12.11
CA ASN A 370 17.35 -22.63 -12.32
C ASN A 370 18.00 -21.51 -11.48
N ILE A 371 18.87 -21.82 -10.52
CA ILE A 371 19.42 -20.81 -9.60
C ILE A 371 20.90 -20.60 -9.92
N HIS A 372 21.24 -19.37 -10.27
CA HIS A 372 22.58 -19.00 -10.69
C HIS A 372 23.05 -17.75 -9.95
N PHE A 373 24.35 -17.66 -9.73
CA PHE A 373 25.01 -16.62 -8.96
C PHE A 373 25.97 -15.85 -9.87
N THR A 374 25.90 -14.53 -9.80
CA THR A 374 26.98 -13.65 -10.29
C THR A 374 27.85 -13.24 -9.12
N HIS A 375 29.15 -13.02 -9.34
CA HIS A 375 30.08 -12.76 -8.26
C HIS A 375 30.93 -11.51 -8.49
N THR A 376 31.42 -10.95 -7.39
CA THR A 376 32.47 -9.94 -7.37
C THR A 376 33.29 -10.20 -6.11
N TYR A 377 34.61 -10.21 -6.22
CA TYR A 377 35.50 -10.44 -5.10
C TYR A 377 36.71 -9.52 -5.14
N SER A 378 37.31 -9.30 -3.97
CA SER A 378 38.51 -8.48 -3.81
C SER A 378 39.22 -8.82 -2.51
N GLN A 379 40.54 -8.71 -2.49
CA GLN A 379 41.34 -8.75 -1.25
C GLN A 379 41.37 -7.42 -0.50
N VAL A 380 40.76 -6.37 -1.05
CA VAL A 380 40.78 -5.02 -0.45
C VAL A 380 39.38 -4.59 -0.07
N THR A 381 38.44 -4.59 -1.01
CA THR A 381 37.11 -4.02 -0.75
C THR A 381 35.99 -4.58 -1.62
N VAL A 382 34.81 -4.72 -1.03
CA VAL A 382 33.56 -5.06 -1.72
C VAL A 382 32.39 -4.25 -1.18
N ASN A 383 31.27 -4.23 -1.91
CA ASN A 383 30.05 -3.56 -1.49
C ASN A 383 28.95 -4.57 -1.17
N PHE A 384 28.39 -4.52 0.02
CA PHE A 384 27.25 -5.34 0.43
C PHE A 384 26.18 -4.45 1.07
N LEU A 385 24.94 -4.56 0.59
CA LEU A 385 23.84 -3.65 0.96
C LEU A 385 24.21 -2.18 0.70
N ASP A 386 24.18 -1.36 1.75
CA ASP A 386 24.59 0.05 1.76
C ASP A 386 25.95 0.29 2.43
N VAL A 387 26.80 -0.74 2.46
CA VAL A 387 28.11 -0.73 3.11
C VAL A 387 29.19 -1.07 2.09
N THR A 388 30.27 -0.29 2.10
CA THR A 388 31.56 -0.67 1.53
C THR A 388 32.39 -1.26 2.66
N ILE A 389 32.82 -2.50 2.51
CA ILE A 389 33.65 -3.24 3.47
C ILE A 389 35.08 -3.19 2.96
N ILE A 390 36.03 -2.89 3.85
CA ILE A 390 37.45 -2.72 3.53
C ILE A 390 38.27 -3.57 4.52
N ILE A 391 39.23 -4.34 4.02
CA ILE A 391 40.22 -5.02 4.86
C ILE A 391 41.32 -4.02 5.23
N GLU A 392 41.52 -3.79 6.53
CA GLU A 392 42.58 -2.93 7.07
C GLU A 392 43.14 -3.55 8.36
N ASP A 393 44.46 -3.77 8.44
CA ASP A 393 45.16 -4.32 9.61
C ASP A 393 44.51 -5.61 10.17
N ASP A 394 44.22 -6.57 9.28
CA ASP A 394 43.54 -7.84 9.58
C ASP A 394 42.15 -7.68 10.24
N LYS A 395 41.52 -6.51 10.09
CA LYS A 395 40.15 -6.18 10.51
C LYS A 395 39.30 -5.70 9.34
N LEU A 396 37.99 -5.64 9.57
CA LEU A 396 37.04 -5.04 8.64
C LEU A 396 36.66 -3.63 9.09
N SER A 397 36.93 -2.65 8.23
CA SER A 397 36.37 -1.31 8.37
C SER A 397 35.23 -1.10 7.37
N THR A 398 34.29 -0.22 7.72
CA THR A 398 33.08 -0.01 6.93
C THR A 398 32.85 1.47 6.65
N THR A 399 32.39 1.78 5.44
CA THR A 399 31.94 3.11 5.04
C THR A 399 30.64 3.03 4.22
N LEU A 400 30.01 4.17 3.98
CA LEU A 400 28.71 4.23 3.30
C LEU A 400 28.85 3.98 1.80
N TYR A 401 28.23 2.92 1.30
CA TYR A 401 28.10 2.70 -0.13
C TYR A 401 26.84 3.40 -0.68
N ARG A 402 26.98 4.04 -1.84
CA ARG A 402 25.86 4.55 -2.63
C ARG A 402 26.05 4.13 -4.08
N LYS A 403 24.99 3.62 -4.70
CA LYS A 403 25.02 3.30 -6.13
C LYS A 403 25.23 4.59 -6.93
N PRO A 404 25.97 4.55 -8.06
CA PRO A 404 26.19 5.73 -8.92
C PRO A 404 24.90 6.40 -9.40
N THR A 405 23.80 5.65 -9.47
CA THR A 405 22.48 6.16 -9.90
C THR A 405 21.69 6.88 -8.82
N ASP A 406 22.17 6.95 -7.57
CA ASP A 406 21.49 7.63 -6.48
C ASP A 406 21.47 9.16 -6.69
N ARG A 407 20.26 9.68 -6.97
CA ARG A 407 20.03 11.11 -7.21
C ARG A 407 19.95 11.94 -5.93
N GLN A 408 19.90 11.32 -4.75
CA GLN A 408 19.80 12.00 -3.45
C GLN A 408 18.64 13.01 -3.40
N GLN A 409 17.48 12.61 -3.91
CA GLN A 409 16.27 13.44 -3.94
C GLN A 409 15.60 13.52 -2.56
N TYR A 410 16.19 14.29 -1.64
CA TYR A 410 15.55 14.63 -0.37
C TYR A 410 14.38 15.60 -0.59
N LEU A 411 13.45 15.65 0.36
CA LEU A 411 12.32 16.56 0.31
C LEU A 411 12.80 18.02 0.31
N HIS A 412 12.30 18.84 -0.61
CA HIS A 412 12.55 20.27 -0.57
C HIS A 412 12.03 20.88 0.75
N TYR A 413 12.79 21.77 1.39
CA TYR A 413 12.46 22.28 2.73
C TYR A 413 11.15 23.08 2.77
N GLN A 414 10.78 23.71 1.65
CA GLN A 414 9.51 24.44 1.52
C GLN A 414 8.33 23.57 1.09
N SER A 415 8.53 22.26 0.88
CA SER A 415 7.43 21.36 0.52
C SER A 415 6.37 21.25 1.61
N ASP A 416 5.14 20.90 1.20
CA ASP A 416 3.94 20.75 2.03
C ASP A 416 3.98 19.45 2.86
N HIS A 417 5.00 19.33 3.71
CA HIS A 417 5.22 18.24 4.65
C HIS A 417 5.39 18.80 6.07
N PRO A 418 5.05 18.02 7.11
CA PRO A 418 5.30 18.43 8.50
C PRO A 418 6.75 18.82 8.73
N ARG A 419 6.99 19.90 9.49
CA ARG A 419 8.35 20.39 9.80
C ARG A 419 9.22 19.30 10.43
N HIS A 420 8.66 18.50 11.35
CA HIS A 420 9.41 17.41 12.00
C HIS A 420 9.86 16.34 11.00
N CYS A 421 9.09 16.02 9.95
CA CYS A 421 9.51 15.09 8.89
C CYS A 421 10.67 15.65 8.08
N LYS A 422 10.68 16.96 7.82
CA LYS A 422 11.77 17.60 7.10
C LYS A 422 13.02 17.67 7.97
N ASN A 423 12.89 18.16 9.20
CA ASN A 423 13.99 18.29 10.17
C ASN A 423 14.57 16.94 10.61
N SER A 424 13.84 15.83 10.47
CA SER A 424 14.37 14.50 10.77
C SER A 424 15.24 13.92 9.66
N ILE A 425 15.16 14.42 8.41
CA ILE A 425 15.97 13.93 7.29
C ILE A 425 17.48 14.12 7.55
N PRO A 426 17.98 15.33 7.89
CA PRO A 426 19.40 15.53 8.18
C PRO A 426 19.88 14.62 9.31
N TYR A 427 19.14 14.56 10.41
CA TYR A 427 19.48 13.73 11.56
C TYR A 427 19.48 12.24 11.22
N GLY A 428 18.47 11.76 10.50
CA GLY A 428 18.37 10.35 10.09
C GLY A 428 19.50 9.92 9.17
N GLN A 429 19.93 10.78 8.25
CA GLN A 429 21.08 10.50 7.39
C GLN A 429 22.39 10.52 8.17
N ALA A 430 22.64 11.54 8.99
CA ALA A 430 23.84 11.61 9.81
C ALA A 430 23.91 10.44 10.81
N HIS A 431 22.79 10.08 11.44
CA HIS A 431 22.68 8.91 12.30
C HIS A 431 23.00 7.60 11.54
N ARG A 432 22.54 7.46 10.29
CA ARG A 432 22.91 6.32 9.44
C ARG A 432 24.42 6.29 9.16
N PHE A 433 25.03 7.44 8.87
CA PHE A 433 26.48 7.51 8.64
C PHE A 433 27.26 7.12 9.90
N LYS A 434 26.85 7.61 11.08
CA LYS A 434 27.51 7.26 12.34
C LYS A 434 27.43 5.77 12.68
N ARG A 435 26.33 5.12 12.27
CA ARG A 435 26.15 3.67 12.42
C ARG A 435 27.04 2.87 11.45
N ILE A 436 27.12 3.30 10.20
CA ILE A 436 27.82 2.55 9.14
C ILE A 436 29.34 2.80 9.14
N CYS A 437 29.77 4.04 9.34
CA CYS A 437 31.19 4.40 9.23
C CYS A 437 31.97 3.94 10.46
N SER A 438 33.00 3.11 10.28
CA SER A 438 33.91 2.72 11.36
C SER A 438 34.86 3.86 11.75
N LYS A 439 35.23 4.71 10.78
CA LYS A 439 36.13 5.85 11.00
C LYS A 439 35.37 7.16 11.12
N ASP A 440 35.82 8.03 12.02
CA ASP A 440 35.25 9.36 12.18
C ASP A 440 35.48 10.24 10.93
N THR A 441 36.59 10.04 10.22
CA THR A 441 36.90 10.71 8.94
C THR A 441 35.85 10.42 7.86
N ASP A 442 35.39 9.18 7.74
CA ASP A 442 34.35 8.77 6.79
C ASP A 442 32.98 9.36 7.14
N PHE A 443 32.66 9.42 8.44
CA PHE A 443 31.47 10.09 8.95
C PHE A 443 31.49 11.59 8.59
N HIS A 444 32.64 12.25 8.78
CA HIS A 444 32.81 13.67 8.44
C HIS A 444 32.66 13.90 6.94
N ALA A 445 33.35 13.14 6.11
CA ALA A 445 33.27 13.26 4.65
C ALA A 445 31.82 13.04 4.15
N SER A 446 31.12 12.04 4.68
CA SER A 446 29.71 11.77 4.33
C SER A 446 28.77 12.89 4.79
N SER A 447 29.02 13.46 5.97
CA SER A 447 28.23 14.58 6.53
C SER A 447 28.42 15.88 5.74
N GLN A 448 29.64 16.17 5.28
CA GLN A 448 29.89 17.32 4.41
C GLN A 448 29.18 17.20 3.07
N LYS A 449 29.24 16.01 2.45
CA LYS A 449 28.46 15.73 1.22
C LYS A 449 26.96 15.91 1.44
N LEU A 450 26.42 15.44 2.58
CA LEU A 450 25.02 15.61 2.94
C LEU A 450 24.64 17.09 3.09
N LYS A 451 25.48 17.89 3.74
CA LYS A 451 25.25 19.34 3.92
C LYS A 451 25.05 20.04 2.57
N LEU A 452 25.97 19.84 1.62
CA LEU A 452 25.88 20.41 0.28
C LEU A 452 24.59 20.01 -0.45
N VAL A 453 24.12 18.77 -0.28
CA VAL A 453 22.88 18.30 -0.93
C VAL A 453 21.64 18.90 -0.27
N LEU A 454 21.59 19.02 1.05
CA LEU A 454 20.45 19.58 1.77
C LEU A 454 20.34 21.11 1.59
N GLU A 455 21.46 21.82 1.47
CA GLU A 455 21.49 23.24 1.13
C GLU A 455 20.87 23.50 -0.25
N LYS A 456 21.14 22.63 -1.24
CA LYS A 456 20.46 22.65 -2.55
C LYS A 456 18.94 22.46 -2.41
N GLN A 457 18.49 21.70 -1.42
CA GLN A 457 17.07 21.52 -1.07
C GLN A 457 16.51 22.62 -0.14
N LYS A 458 17.25 23.72 0.03
CA LYS A 458 16.87 24.92 0.81
C LYS A 458 16.66 24.66 2.31
N TYR A 459 17.34 23.65 2.86
CA TYR A 459 17.39 23.46 4.30
C TYR A 459 18.16 24.60 4.97
N PRO A 460 17.67 25.16 6.11
CA PRO A 460 18.43 26.14 6.86
C PRO A 460 19.73 25.52 7.43
N PRO A 461 20.87 26.23 7.37
CA PRO A 461 22.15 25.69 7.84
C PRO A 461 22.10 25.17 9.28
N HIS A 462 21.49 25.92 10.20
CA HIS A 462 21.36 25.49 11.60
C HIS A 462 20.64 24.14 11.76
N VAL A 463 19.60 23.86 10.97
CA VAL A 463 18.87 22.57 11.02
C VAL A 463 19.78 21.41 10.61
N ILE A 464 20.67 21.65 9.65
CA ILE A 464 21.63 20.65 9.15
C ILE A 464 22.73 20.44 10.19
N ASP A 465 23.34 21.53 10.64
CA ASP A 465 24.51 21.52 11.52
C ASP A 465 24.15 20.96 12.90
N ASP A 466 23.02 21.37 13.50
CA ASP A 466 22.52 20.83 14.77
C ASP A 466 22.29 19.32 14.68
N ALA A 467 21.73 18.86 13.55
CA ALA A 467 21.44 17.45 13.33
C ALA A 467 22.71 16.60 13.17
N ILE A 468 23.70 17.10 12.43
CA ILE A 468 25.01 16.45 12.27
C ILE A 468 25.73 16.43 13.62
N GLN A 469 25.75 17.54 14.36
CA GLN A 469 26.39 17.62 15.67
C GLN A 469 25.72 16.66 16.66
N LYS A 470 24.39 16.59 16.66
CA LYS A 470 23.64 15.64 17.49
C LYS A 470 24.00 14.20 17.16
N ALA A 471 24.11 13.84 15.88
CA ALA A 471 24.52 12.50 15.47
C ALA A 471 25.99 12.19 15.80
N ARG A 472 26.89 13.19 15.70
CA ARG A 472 28.32 13.04 16.01
C ARG A 472 28.56 12.62 17.47
N LYS A 473 27.73 13.10 18.40
CA LYS A 473 27.79 12.78 19.83
C LYS A 473 27.39 11.34 20.18
N LEU A 474 26.79 10.60 19.25
CA LEU A 474 26.39 9.21 19.46
C LEU A 474 27.60 8.29 19.39
N GLN A 475 27.64 7.24 20.22
CA GLN A 475 28.62 6.16 20.08
C GLN A 475 28.13 5.13 19.07
N ARG A 476 29.02 4.64 18.21
CA ARG A 476 28.66 3.69 17.14
C ARG A 476 28.12 2.38 17.72
N ASP A 477 28.74 1.88 18.78
CA ASP A 477 28.38 0.59 19.38
C ASP A 477 26.95 0.59 19.93
N ASP A 478 26.53 1.69 20.56
CA ASP A 478 25.14 1.90 21.02
C ASP A 478 24.12 1.87 19.88
N LEU A 479 24.52 2.25 18.66
CA LEU A 479 23.66 2.24 17.48
C LEU A 479 23.56 0.86 16.83
N LEU A 480 24.51 -0.02 17.11
CA LEU A 480 24.52 -1.40 16.64
C LEU A 480 23.70 -2.30 17.57
N MET A 481 23.55 -1.96 18.85
CA MET A 481 22.77 -2.77 19.79
C MET A 481 21.26 -2.80 19.48
N LYS A 482 20.63 -3.96 19.68
CA LYS A 482 19.18 -4.11 19.54
C LYS A 482 18.48 -3.39 20.68
N ARG A 483 17.66 -2.38 20.36
CA ARG A 483 16.82 -1.70 21.36
C ARG A 483 15.55 -2.52 21.63
N PRO A 484 15.11 -2.66 22.89
CA PRO A 484 13.85 -3.31 23.19
C PRO A 484 12.70 -2.54 22.53
N PRO A 485 11.62 -3.24 22.12
CA PRO A 485 10.43 -2.57 21.62
C PRO A 485 9.90 -1.60 22.67
N GLN A 486 9.77 -0.32 22.33
CA GLN A 486 9.09 0.64 23.20
C GLN A 486 7.59 0.36 23.15
N HIS A 487 7.02 -0.07 24.26
CA HIS A 487 5.59 -0.30 24.39
C HIS A 487 4.89 1.06 24.54
N ASN A 488 4.58 1.72 23.43
CA ASN A 488 3.80 2.95 23.46
C ASN A 488 2.40 2.63 23.99
N LEU A 489 1.94 3.39 25.00
CA LEU A 489 0.55 3.40 25.44
C LEU A 489 -0.33 3.63 24.20
N GLN A 490 -1.43 2.88 24.12
CA GLN A 490 -2.28 2.80 22.95
C GLN A 490 -3.16 4.07 22.82
N GLN A 491 -2.52 5.18 22.44
CA GLN A 491 -3.18 6.46 22.23
C GLN A 491 -4.14 6.35 21.03
N THR A 492 -5.36 6.86 21.19
CA THR A 492 -6.31 6.91 20.07
C THR A 492 -5.94 8.07 19.14
N HIS A 493 -5.85 7.80 17.83
CA HIS A 493 -5.39 8.79 16.86
C HIS A 493 -6.47 9.19 15.83
N LEU A 494 -6.62 10.50 15.66
CA LEU A 494 -7.30 11.13 14.51
C LEU A 494 -6.34 11.11 13.30
N CYS A 495 -6.76 10.47 12.21
CA CYS A 495 -5.96 10.38 10.99
C CYS A 495 -6.43 11.42 9.97
N LEU A 496 -5.64 12.47 9.73
CA LEU A 496 -5.93 13.51 8.74
C LEU A 496 -4.96 13.44 7.57
N THR A 497 -5.31 14.02 6.42
CA THR A 497 -4.33 14.30 5.36
C THR A 497 -3.59 15.58 5.74
N TYR A 498 -2.25 15.61 5.70
CA TYR A 498 -1.49 16.83 6.05
C TYR A 498 -1.80 17.99 5.09
N SER A 499 -1.67 19.22 5.58
CA SER A 499 -1.59 20.44 4.80
C SER A 499 -1.05 21.54 5.70
N THR A 500 -0.19 22.40 5.17
CA THR A 500 0.30 23.60 5.88
C THR A 500 -0.81 24.57 6.27
N ASN A 501 -2.00 24.44 5.67
CA ASN A 501 -3.19 25.23 6.00
C ASN A 501 -4.04 24.64 7.14
N PHE A 502 -3.61 23.53 7.78
CA PHE A 502 -4.34 23.00 8.94
C PHE A 502 -4.01 23.76 10.23
N PRO A 503 -5.02 23.95 11.11
CA PRO A 503 -4.75 24.36 12.48
C PRO A 503 -3.90 23.34 13.23
N ASN A 504 -3.40 23.75 14.40
CA ASN A 504 -2.75 22.84 15.32
C ASN A 504 -3.78 21.90 15.97
N VAL A 505 -4.14 20.83 15.27
CA VAL A 505 -5.17 19.86 15.68
C VAL A 505 -4.84 19.21 17.02
N ASN A 506 -3.56 18.93 17.31
CA ASN A 506 -3.15 18.41 18.62
C ASN A 506 -3.50 19.38 19.77
N LYS A 507 -3.41 20.69 19.54
CA LYS A 507 -3.81 21.70 20.54
C LYS A 507 -5.33 21.65 20.78
N ILE A 508 -6.12 21.46 19.73
CA ILE A 508 -7.60 21.36 19.83
C ILE A 508 -8.00 20.09 20.58
N LEU A 509 -7.42 18.93 20.23
CA LEU A 509 -7.68 17.66 20.92
C LEU A 509 -7.36 17.74 22.42
N LYS A 510 -6.22 18.35 22.78
CA LYS A 510 -5.82 18.55 24.18
C LYS A 510 -6.72 19.54 24.92
N ARG A 511 -7.16 20.61 24.26
CA ARG A 511 -8.02 21.65 24.87
C ARG A 511 -9.32 21.06 25.43
N HIS A 512 -9.92 20.12 24.71
CA HIS A 512 -11.20 19.50 25.07
C HIS A 512 -11.03 18.22 25.90
N TYR A 513 -9.81 17.80 26.23
CA TYR A 513 -9.55 16.51 26.90
C TYR A 513 -10.22 16.41 28.27
N ASN A 514 -10.32 17.52 29.00
CA ASN A 514 -11.02 17.63 30.28
C ASN A 514 -12.50 17.16 30.23
N ILE A 515 -13.14 17.17 29.05
CA ILE A 515 -14.48 16.62 28.86
C ILE A 515 -14.48 15.10 29.02
N LEU A 516 -13.47 14.41 28.50
CA LEU A 516 -13.31 12.96 28.68
C LEU A 516 -13.00 12.61 30.13
N GLU A 517 -12.36 13.51 30.87
CA GLU A 517 -12.07 13.34 32.29
C GLU A 517 -13.30 13.52 33.20
N GLN A 518 -14.47 13.90 32.68
CA GLN A 518 -15.69 13.99 33.51
C GLN A 518 -16.34 12.62 33.78
N SER A 519 -15.94 11.57 33.07
CA SER A 519 -16.48 10.21 33.21
C SER A 519 -15.36 9.24 33.59
N GLU A 520 -15.50 8.54 34.73
CA GLU A 520 -14.53 7.52 35.18
C GLU A 520 -14.34 6.39 34.16
N ARG A 521 -15.38 6.10 33.37
CA ARG A 521 -15.27 5.17 32.25
C ARG A 521 -14.36 5.73 31.15
N LEU A 522 -14.55 6.99 30.78
CA LEU A 522 -13.78 7.61 29.71
C LEU A 522 -12.32 7.89 30.12
N LYS A 523 -12.05 8.21 31.39
CA LYS A 523 -10.67 8.25 31.93
C LYS A 523 -9.95 6.93 31.72
N ARG A 524 -10.62 5.81 32.00
CA ARG A 524 -10.07 4.46 31.77
C ARG A 524 -9.89 4.13 30.29
N ALA A 525 -10.86 4.50 29.44
CA ALA A 525 -10.77 4.29 28.00
C ALA A 525 -9.71 5.18 27.33
N PHE A 526 -9.48 6.39 27.86
CA PHE A 526 -8.60 7.39 27.28
C PHE A 526 -7.68 7.98 28.38
N PRO A 527 -6.67 7.22 28.84
CA PRO A 527 -5.76 7.66 29.90
C PRO A 527 -4.84 8.81 29.48
N SER A 528 -4.84 9.18 28.21
CA SER A 528 -4.19 10.37 27.69
C SER A 528 -5.02 10.99 26.58
N ALA A 529 -4.83 12.30 26.35
CA ALA A 529 -5.50 13.02 25.27
C ALA A 529 -5.29 12.32 23.92
N PRO A 530 -6.33 12.14 23.09
CA PRO A 530 -6.16 11.64 21.73
C PRO A 530 -5.15 12.46 20.92
N GLY A 531 -4.41 11.80 20.03
CA GLY A 531 -3.40 12.45 19.18
C GLY A 531 -3.87 12.58 17.73
N VAL A 532 -3.13 13.36 16.92
CA VAL A 532 -3.30 13.38 15.46
C VAL A 532 -2.14 12.68 14.75
N VAL A 533 -2.45 11.92 13.71
CA VAL A 533 -1.48 11.34 12.77
C VAL A 533 -1.83 11.83 11.37
N TYR A 534 -0.82 12.25 10.63
CA TYR A 534 -1.03 12.77 9.29
C TYR A 534 -0.65 11.75 8.20
N ARG A 535 -1.55 11.55 7.25
CA ARG A 535 -1.29 10.89 5.97
C ARG A 535 -0.66 11.89 5.00
N ARG A 536 0.23 11.41 4.13
CA ARG A 536 0.82 12.21 3.06
C ARG A 536 -0.26 12.73 2.10
N THR A 537 -0.08 13.94 1.58
CA THR A 537 -0.86 14.45 0.46
C THR A 537 -0.50 13.71 -0.82
N ARG A 538 -1.40 13.75 -1.82
CA ARG A 538 -1.07 13.28 -3.17
C ARG A 538 0.00 14.20 -3.76
N ASN A 539 1.09 13.64 -4.24
CA ASN A 539 2.17 14.36 -4.89
C ASN A 539 2.15 14.15 -6.42
N LEU A 540 3.14 14.70 -7.12
CA LEU A 540 3.25 14.60 -8.57
C LEU A 540 3.39 13.14 -9.03
N LYS A 541 4.14 12.31 -8.29
CA LYS A 541 4.27 10.87 -8.57
C LYS A 541 2.91 10.17 -8.54
N ASP A 542 2.07 10.46 -7.56
CA ASP A 542 0.72 9.86 -7.46
C ASP A 542 -0.24 10.31 -8.59
N THR A 543 0.14 11.33 -9.37
CA THR A 543 -0.65 11.85 -10.48
C THR A 543 -0.12 11.36 -11.84
N LEU A 544 1.19 11.31 -12.00
CA LEU A 544 1.85 11.00 -13.27
C LEU A 544 2.22 9.53 -13.44
N VAL A 545 2.48 8.81 -12.34
CA VAL A 545 2.88 7.41 -12.39
C VAL A 545 1.66 6.54 -12.15
N ASN A 546 1.23 5.83 -13.20
CA ASN A 546 0.12 4.89 -13.14
C ASN A 546 0.62 3.47 -13.34
N SER A 547 0.05 2.50 -12.62
CA SER A 547 0.32 1.08 -12.87
C SER A 547 -0.29 0.62 -14.19
N GLN A 548 -1.46 1.18 -14.55
CA GLN A 548 -2.18 0.91 -15.78
C GLN A 548 -1.72 1.89 -16.87
N ILE A 549 -1.63 1.41 -18.10
CA ILE A 549 -1.39 2.27 -19.25
C ILE A 549 -2.65 3.10 -19.48
N ASN A 550 -2.49 4.41 -19.66
CA ASN A 550 -3.57 5.27 -20.10
C ASN A 550 -3.84 4.96 -21.58
N THR A 551 -4.53 3.87 -21.86
CA THR A 551 -5.18 3.73 -23.16
C THR A 551 -6.34 4.72 -23.15
N SER A 552 -6.37 5.60 -24.15
CA SER A 552 -7.54 6.41 -24.42
C SER A 552 -8.77 5.50 -24.42
N THR A 553 -9.70 5.80 -23.51
CA THR A 553 -11.06 5.26 -23.41
C THR A 553 -11.19 3.72 -23.30
N SER A 554 -11.16 3.20 -22.07
CA SER A 554 -12.28 2.32 -21.71
C SER A 554 -13.52 3.21 -21.65
N ASP A 555 -14.52 2.97 -22.49
CA ASP A 555 -15.80 3.71 -22.53
C ASP A 555 -16.56 3.58 -21.20
N SER A 556 -16.05 4.24 -20.15
CA SER A 556 -16.73 4.33 -18.86
C SER A 556 -17.97 5.20 -19.07
N SER A 557 -19.04 4.52 -19.42
CA SER A 557 -20.33 5.10 -19.71
C SER A 557 -21.41 4.43 -18.86
N CYS A 558 -22.40 5.23 -18.49
CA CYS A 558 -23.71 4.74 -18.11
C CYS A 558 -24.49 4.56 -19.40
N ARG A 559 -25.08 3.39 -19.62
CA ARG A 559 -25.91 3.09 -20.79
C ARG A 559 -27.07 2.15 -20.45
N PRO A 560 -28.18 2.18 -21.20
CA PRO A 560 -29.28 1.22 -21.04
C PRO A 560 -28.79 -0.23 -21.19
N CYS A 561 -29.40 -1.19 -20.46
CA CYS A 561 -29.07 -2.62 -20.60
C CYS A 561 -29.73 -3.29 -21.82
N LEU A 562 -30.55 -2.56 -22.58
CA LEU A 562 -31.25 -2.99 -23.80
C LEU A 562 -32.18 -4.20 -23.65
N LYS A 563 -32.50 -4.63 -22.41
CA LYS A 563 -33.48 -5.69 -22.17
C LYS A 563 -34.91 -5.20 -22.45
N PRO A 564 -35.75 -5.92 -23.22
CA PRO A 564 -37.05 -5.42 -23.71
C PRO A 564 -38.04 -4.92 -22.64
N ARG A 565 -38.00 -5.48 -21.43
CA ARG A 565 -38.92 -5.14 -20.32
C ARG A 565 -38.27 -4.31 -19.21
N CYS A 566 -37.09 -3.74 -19.45
CA CYS A 566 -36.40 -2.95 -18.44
C CYS A 566 -36.98 -1.53 -18.37
N PHE A 567 -37.76 -1.22 -17.33
CA PHE A 567 -38.34 0.11 -17.13
C PHE A 567 -37.31 1.23 -16.94
N VAL A 568 -36.10 0.90 -16.47
CA VAL A 568 -35.03 1.89 -16.28
C VAL A 568 -34.46 2.36 -17.62
N CYS A 569 -34.40 1.50 -18.64
CA CYS A 569 -33.73 1.81 -19.91
C CYS A 569 -34.27 3.07 -20.57
N LYS A 570 -35.58 3.34 -20.43
CA LYS A 570 -36.23 4.53 -20.98
C LYS A 570 -35.78 5.84 -20.31
N ALA A 571 -35.46 5.77 -19.02
CA ALA A 571 -35.03 6.91 -18.22
C ALA A 571 -33.50 7.07 -18.19
N MET A 572 -32.75 6.04 -18.58
CA MET A 572 -31.29 6.02 -18.46
C MET A 572 -30.62 6.87 -19.54
N ARG A 573 -29.77 7.81 -19.13
CA ARG A 573 -28.91 8.57 -20.04
C ARG A 573 -27.75 7.69 -20.51
N ASP A 574 -27.46 7.74 -21.81
CA ASP A 574 -26.20 7.26 -22.37
C ASP A 574 -25.18 8.39 -22.30
N THR A 575 -24.25 8.31 -21.36
CA THR A 575 -23.26 9.37 -21.11
C THR A 575 -22.04 8.81 -20.41
N SER A 576 -20.91 9.49 -20.51
CA SER A 576 -19.68 9.24 -19.75
C SER A 576 -19.45 10.25 -18.62
N LYS A 577 -20.36 11.23 -18.47
CA LYS A 577 -20.23 12.33 -17.51
C LYS A 577 -21.58 12.74 -16.93
N ALA A 578 -21.58 13.08 -15.64
CA ALA A 578 -22.71 13.68 -14.94
C ALA A 578 -22.33 15.07 -14.40
N SER A 579 -23.26 16.02 -14.47
CA SER A 579 -23.06 17.40 -14.01
C SER A 579 -24.15 17.81 -13.05
N SER A 580 -23.79 18.63 -12.07
CA SER A 580 -24.75 19.22 -11.14
C SER A 580 -25.53 20.33 -11.83
N THR A 581 -26.85 20.40 -11.57
CA THR A 581 -27.68 21.53 -12.01
C THR A 581 -27.58 22.73 -11.05
N GLN A 582 -27.00 22.53 -9.86
CA GLN A 582 -26.97 23.50 -8.77
C GLN A 582 -25.55 23.96 -8.39
N SER A 583 -24.53 23.45 -9.09
CA SER A 583 -23.13 23.81 -8.85
C SER A 583 -22.27 23.57 -10.11
N ASN A 584 -21.06 24.12 -10.15
CA ASN A 584 -20.09 23.87 -11.23
C ASN A 584 -19.42 22.48 -11.15
N PHE A 585 -19.97 21.56 -10.35
CA PHE A 585 -19.41 20.23 -10.18
C PHE A 585 -19.83 19.30 -11.32
N SER A 586 -18.86 18.53 -11.82
CA SER A 586 -19.13 17.41 -12.71
C SER A 586 -18.18 16.25 -12.42
N ILE A 587 -18.61 15.05 -12.79
CA ILE A 587 -17.89 13.81 -12.55
C ILE A 587 -17.95 12.91 -13.78
N ASN A 588 -16.81 12.31 -14.12
CA ASN A 588 -16.77 11.24 -15.11
C ASN A 588 -17.22 9.93 -14.48
N ILE A 589 -18.03 9.19 -15.21
CA ILE A 589 -18.56 7.90 -14.79
C ILE A 589 -17.40 6.91 -14.69
N ARG A 590 -17.46 6.01 -13.70
CA ARG A 590 -16.41 5.01 -13.47
C ARG A 590 -16.94 3.62 -13.72
N GLY A 591 -16.41 3.01 -14.78
CA GLY A 591 -16.81 1.68 -15.24
C GLY A 591 -17.95 1.73 -16.26
N ASN A 592 -18.28 0.56 -16.79
CA ASN A 592 -19.35 0.37 -17.77
C ASN A 592 -20.62 0.01 -17.01
N LEU A 593 -21.50 0.98 -16.80
CA LEU A 593 -22.65 0.85 -15.92
C LEU A 593 -23.93 0.67 -16.74
N THR A 594 -24.74 -0.30 -16.35
CA THR A 594 -26.05 -0.55 -16.96
C THR A 594 -27.11 -0.76 -15.89
N CYS A 595 -28.37 -0.90 -16.28
CA CYS A 595 -29.49 -1.16 -15.36
C CYS A 595 -29.29 -2.39 -14.46
N ASP A 596 -28.42 -3.33 -14.84
CA ASP A 596 -28.12 -4.54 -14.06
C ASP A 596 -26.92 -4.38 -13.11
N SER A 597 -26.21 -3.25 -13.15
CA SER A 597 -25.07 -3.01 -12.28
C SER A 597 -25.51 -2.96 -10.80
N PRO A 598 -24.96 -3.84 -9.93
CA PRO A 598 -25.17 -3.78 -8.50
C PRO A 598 -24.16 -2.85 -7.82
N ASN A 599 -24.32 -2.61 -6.51
CA ASN A 599 -23.36 -1.88 -5.69
C ASN A 599 -23.00 -0.50 -6.29
N VAL A 600 -24.02 0.31 -6.61
CA VAL A 600 -23.88 1.59 -7.33
C VAL A 600 -24.29 2.80 -6.50
N VAL A 601 -23.68 3.95 -6.80
CA VAL A 601 -24.23 5.27 -6.48
C VAL A 601 -24.76 5.89 -7.78
N TYR A 602 -25.94 6.49 -7.73
CA TYR A 602 -26.67 6.99 -8.90
C TYR A 602 -27.24 8.39 -8.68
N LEU A 603 -27.50 9.07 -9.79
CA LEU A 603 -28.15 10.37 -9.89
C LEU A 603 -29.50 10.19 -10.58
N LEU A 604 -30.55 10.74 -9.97
CA LEU A 604 -31.83 11.00 -10.62
C LEU A 604 -31.97 12.51 -10.82
N GLU A 605 -32.38 12.93 -12.00
CA GLU A 605 -32.62 14.34 -12.31
C GLU A 605 -34.04 14.50 -12.83
N CYS A 606 -34.78 15.43 -12.23
CA CYS A 606 -36.13 15.77 -12.65
C CYS A 606 -36.09 16.70 -13.86
N ASN A 607 -36.64 16.25 -14.98
CA ASN A 607 -36.66 17.01 -16.23
C ASN A 607 -37.72 18.13 -16.23
N VAL A 608 -38.51 18.28 -15.15
CA VAL A 608 -39.51 19.36 -15.00
C VAL A 608 -38.91 20.60 -14.33
N CYS A 609 -38.24 20.41 -13.19
CA CYS A 609 -37.72 21.51 -12.37
C CYS A 609 -36.18 21.52 -12.24
N GLY A 610 -35.48 20.53 -12.81
CA GLY A 610 -34.02 20.42 -12.77
C GLY A 610 -33.45 19.99 -11.42
N MET A 611 -34.29 19.68 -10.42
CA MET A 611 -33.82 19.18 -9.12
C MET A 611 -33.22 17.79 -9.26
N GLN A 612 -32.17 17.54 -8.47
CA GLN A 612 -31.38 16.32 -8.52
C GLN A 612 -31.46 15.54 -7.19
N TYR A 613 -31.40 14.21 -7.28
CA TYR A 613 -31.36 13.26 -6.17
C TYR A 613 -30.17 12.33 -6.33
N ILE A 614 -29.38 12.16 -5.27
CA ILE A 614 -28.33 11.16 -5.19
C ILE A 614 -28.80 10.01 -4.31
N GLY A 615 -28.59 8.77 -4.77
CA GLY A 615 -28.90 7.57 -4.00
C GLY A 615 -27.88 6.45 -4.19
N GLN A 616 -27.93 5.44 -3.33
CA GLN A 616 -27.13 4.21 -3.46
C GLN A 616 -27.96 2.92 -3.42
N THR A 617 -27.37 1.82 -3.88
CA THR A 617 -27.93 0.47 -3.73
C THR A 617 -26.88 -0.64 -3.81
N GLU A 618 -27.10 -1.73 -3.08
CA GLU A 618 -26.33 -2.99 -3.18
C GLU A 618 -26.80 -3.88 -4.32
N THR A 619 -28.12 -3.90 -4.55
CA THR A 619 -28.74 -4.76 -5.55
C THR A 619 -28.59 -4.16 -6.96
N PRO A 620 -28.81 -4.95 -8.03
CA PRO A 620 -28.90 -4.41 -9.37
C PRO A 620 -29.82 -3.19 -9.43
N PHE A 621 -29.36 -2.11 -10.05
CA PHE A 621 -30.06 -0.82 -10.00
C PHE A 621 -31.53 -0.89 -10.45
N ARG A 622 -31.86 -1.74 -11.44
CA ARG A 622 -33.25 -1.98 -11.87
C ARG A 622 -34.19 -2.39 -10.73
N ILE A 623 -33.69 -3.14 -9.75
CA ILE A 623 -34.48 -3.55 -8.57
C ILE A 623 -34.71 -2.33 -7.69
N ARG A 624 -33.67 -1.54 -7.42
CA ARG A 624 -33.80 -0.30 -6.64
C ARG A 624 -34.75 0.70 -7.29
N PHE A 625 -34.70 0.88 -8.60
CA PHE A 625 -35.60 1.77 -9.33
C PHE A 625 -37.06 1.31 -9.22
N ASN A 626 -37.32 0.01 -9.30
CA ASN A 626 -38.67 -0.53 -9.05
C ASN A 626 -39.13 -0.31 -7.61
N ASN A 627 -38.25 -0.43 -6.62
CA ASN A 627 -38.58 -0.13 -5.23
C ASN A 627 -38.95 1.34 -5.06
N HIS A 628 -38.23 2.26 -5.70
CA HIS A 628 -38.61 3.69 -5.73
C HIS A 628 -40.01 3.89 -6.33
N ARG A 629 -40.34 3.20 -7.43
CA ARG A 629 -41.68 3.26 -8.05
C ARG A 629 -42.78 2.74 -7.13
N ALA A 630 -42.52 1.66 -6.40
CA ALA A 630 -43.45 1.14 -5.40
C ALA A 630 -43.62 2.13 -4.24
N HIS A 631 -42.51 2.67 -3.72
CA HIS A 631 -42.51 3.63 -2.62
C HIS A 631 -43.19 4.96 -2.94
N ALA A 632 -43.20 5.41 -4.20
CA ALA A 632 -43.96 6.61 -4.56
C ALA A 632 -45.46 6.46 -4.25
N LYS A 633 -45.99 5.23 -4.26
CA LYS A 633 -47.37 4.93 -3.89
C LYS A 633 -47.51 4.58 -2.40
N SER A 634 -46.62 3.75 -1.86
CA SER A 634 -46.76 3.18 -0.51
C SER A 634 -46.10 4.00 0.61
N ALA A 635 -45.16 4.89 0.28
CA ALA A 635 -44.40 5.69 1.23
C ALA A 635 -44.24 7.13 0.71
N PRO A 636 -45.33 7.92 0.66
CA PRO A 636 -45.34 9.25 0.05
C PRO A 636 -44.44 10.26 0.79
N ASN A 637 -44.07 9.98 2.04
CA ASN A 637 -43.24 10.85 2.87
C ASN A 637 -41.73 10.73 2.59
N LEU A 638 -41.29 9.81 1.74
CA LEU A 638 -39.87 9.76 1.35
C LEU A 638 -39.53 10.95 0.44
N PRO A 639 -38.29 11.48 0.49
CA PRO A 639 -37.95 12.72 -0.21
C PRO A 639 -38.25 12.68 -1.72
N LEU A 640 -37.85 11.58 -2.38
CA LEU A 640 -38.14 11.37 -3.79
C LEU A 640 -39.63 11.15 -4.06
N SER A 641 -40.35 10.44 -3.19
CA SER A 641 -41.79 10.23 -3.32
C SER A 641 -42.58 11.53 -3.20
N LYS A 642 -42.26 12.37 -2.19
CA LYS A 642 -42.85 13.70 -2.00
C LYS A 642 -42.67 14.55 -3.26
N HIS A 643 -41.46 14.56 -3.80
CA HIS A 643 -41.15 15.31 -5.03
C HIS A 643 -41.97 14.81 -6.23
N LEU A 644 -42.10 13.50 -6.39
CA LEU A 644 -42.87 12.90 -7.49
C LEU A 644 -44.38 13.05 -7.35
N ASN A 645 -44.89 13.40 -6.16
CA ASN A 645 -46.31 13.70 -5.95
C ASN A 645 -46.66 15.16 -6.26
N LEU A 646 -45.68 16.01 -6.60
CA LEU A 646 -45.94 17.38 -7.03
C LEU A 646 -46.65 17.41 -8.41
N PRO A 647 -47.50 18.41 -8.68
CA PRO A 647 -48.18 18.53 -9.97
C PRO A 647 -47.18 18.49 -11.15
N GLY A 648 -47.47 17.66 -12.14
CA GLY A 648 -46.64 17.51 -13.34
C GLY A 648 -45.34 16.72 -13.16
N HIS A 649 -45.03 16.25 -11.95
CA HIS A 649 -43.85 15.44 -11.68
C HIS A 649 -44.22 13.95 -11.75
N SER A 650 -43.42 13.13 -12.45
CA SER A 650 -43.63 11.68 -12.54
C SER A 650 -42.33 10.95 -12.87
N PHE A 651 -42.32 9.62 -12.72
CA PHE A 651 -41.14 8.80 -13.06
C PHE A 651 -40.74 8.89 -14.53
N ASP A 652 -41.68 9.12 -15.43
CA ASP A 652 -41.39 9.28 -16.87
C ASP A 652 -40.69 10.60 -17.17
N LYS A 653 -40.70 11.53 -16.20
CA LYS A 653 -39.97 12.81 -16.26
C LYS A 653 -38.64 12.76 -15.50
N LEU A 654 -38.21 11.60 -15.01
CA LEU A 654 -36.88 11.44 -14.42
C LEU A 654 -35.89 10.95 -15.47
N SER A 655 -34.68 11.47 -15.39
CA SER A 655 -33.52 10.87 -16.04
C SER A 655 -32.61 10.22 -15.01
N VAL A 656 -31.98 9.11 -15.40
CA VAL A 656 -31.15 8.27 -14.55
C VAL A 656 -29.73 8.28 -15.09
N THR A 657 -28.76 8.55 -14.22
CA THR A 657 -27.33 8.35 -14.52
C THR A 657 -26.68 7.54 -13.41
N LEU A 658 -26.11 6.38 -13.74
CA LEU A 658 -25.27 5.64 -12.79
C LEU A 658 -23.89 6.28 -12.76
N LEU A 659 -23.36 6.55 -11.55
CA LEU A 659 -22.15 7.34 -11.39
C LEU A 659 -20.92 6.45 -11.18
N GLU A 660 -21.01 5.53 -10.21
CA GLU A 660 -19.88 4.69 -9.78
C GLU A 660 -20.37 3.34 -9.23
N THR A 661 -19.53 2.30 -9.36
CA THR A 661 -19.74 0.95 -8.79
C THR A 661 -18.46 0.40 -8.15
N GLY A 662 -18.53 -0.80 -7.59
CA GLY A 662 -17.35 -1.58 -7.15
C GLY A 662 -16.81 -1.20 -5.78
N PHE A 663 -17.67 -0.68 -4.90
CA PHE A 663 -17.31 -0.34 -3.52
C PHE A 663 -16.98 -1.60 -2.70
N LYS A 664 -15.95 -1.52 -1.85
CA LYS A 664 -15.45 -2.67 -1.08
C LYS A 664 -16.29 -2.96 0.17
N SER A 665 -17.02 -1.96 0.67
CA SER A 665 -17.94 -2.11 1.79
C SER A 665 -19.14 -1.17 1.64
N ASN A 666 -20.18 -1.44 2.43
CA ASN A 666 -21.38 -0.60 2.47
C ASN A 666 -21.04 0.80 2.94
N ARG A 667 -20.20 0.90 3.97
CA ARG A 667 -19.74 2.19 4.49
C ARG A 667 -18.96 3.01 3.46
N GLU A 668 -18.16 2.38 2.60
CA GLU A 668 -17.47 3.08 1.51
C GLU A 668 -18.48 3.67 0.51
N ARG A 669 -19.51 2.89 0.15
CA ARG A 669 -20.59 3.33 -0.73
C ARG A 669 -21.43 4.46 -0.11
N GLU A 670 -21.80 4.35 1.16
CA GLU A 670 -22.54 5.38 1.91
C GLU A 670 -21.75 6.69 2.06
N GLN A 671 -20.44 6.59 2.32
CA GLN A 671 -19.56 7.77 2.32
C GLN A 671 -19.50 8.39 0.92
N ARG A 672 -19.46 7.58 -0.15
CA ARG A 672 -19.46 8.09 -1.52
C ARG A 672 -20.78 8.77 -1.88
N GLU A 673 -21.91 8.21 -1.47
CA GLU A 673 -23.23 8.84 -1.60
C GLU A 673 -23.24 10.20 -0.91
N SER A 674 -22.81 10.26 0.36
CA SER A 674 -22.74 11.51 1.15
C SER A 674 -21.86 12.57 0.47
N TYR A 675 -20.73 12.16 -0.13
CA TYR A 675 -19.87 13.05 -0.94
C TYR A 675 -20.62 13.65 -2.11
N LEU A 676 -21.33 12.80 -2.86
CA LEU A 676 -22.02 13.22 -4.07
C LEU A 676 -23.24 14.09 -3.74
N ILE A 677 -23.97 13.81 -2.66
CA ILE A 677 -25.03 14.70 -2.13
C ILE A 677 -24.49 16.11 -1.89
N HIS A 678 -23.35 16.22 -1.18
CA HIS A 678 -22.72 17.51 -0.91
C HIS A 678 -22.23 18.21 -2.19
N ARG A 679 -21.53 17.48 -3.07
CA ARG A 679 -20.91 18.08 -4.26
C ARG A 679 -21.89 18.44 -5.37
N PHE A 680 -23.01 17.72 -5.48
CA PHE A 680 -24.10 18.08 -6.37
C PHE A 680 -25.08 19.10 -5.75
N ASN A 681 -24.89 19.46 -4.47
CA ASN A 681 -25.76 20.32 -3.68
C ASN A 681 -27.23 19.87 -3.65
N THR A 682 -27.46 18.55 -3.52
CA THR A 682 -28.83 17.99 -3.57
C THR A 682 -29.57 18.05 -2.23
N LEU A 683 -28.91 18.49 -1.16
CA LEU A 683 -29.50 18.65 0.18
C LEU A 683 -30.20 20.01 0.33
N GLU A 684 -29.55 21.10 -0.07
CA GLU A 684 -30.12 22.45 0.04
C GLU A 684 -31.01 22.82 -1.15
N LYS A 685 -30.61 22.40 -2.36
CA LYS A 685 -31.22 22.80 -3.63
C LYS A 685 -31.69 21.62 -4.48
N GLY A 686 -31.84 20.44 -3.88
CA GLY A 686 -32.29 19.22 -4.56
C GLY A 686 -33.34 18.47 -3.78
N ILE A 687 -33.41 17.17 -4.02
CA ILE A 687 -34.47 16.28 -3.50
C ILE A 687 -34.04 15.56 -2.21
N ASN A 688 -32.75 15.48 -1.89
CA ASN A 688 -32.30 14.75 -0.69
C ASN A 688 -32.69 15.53 0.59
N GLU A 689 -33.19 14.86 1.63
CA GLU A 689 -33.46 15.46 2.96
C GLU A 689 -32.41 15.06 4.03
N SER A 690 -31.48 14.16 3.68
CA SER A 690 -30.43 13.67 4.58
C SER A 690 -29.06 13.77 3.92
N PRO A 691 -28.01 14.18 4.66
CA PRO A 691 -26.64 14.21 4.15
C PRO A 691 -26.00 12.82 4.03
N GLY A 692 -26.74 11.73 4.33
CA GLY A 692 -26.21 10.37 4.38
C GLY A 692 -25.59 10.05 5.75
N THR A 693 -24.47 9.34 5.76
CA THR A 693 -23.84 8.84 7.01
C THR A 693 -22.91 9.82 7.70
N LEU A 694 -22.61 10.97 7.08
CA LEU A 694 -21.77 11.99 7.67
C LEU A 694 -22.61 13.01 8.45
N ALA A 695 -22.89 12.69 9.72
CA ALA A 695 -23.61 13.57 10.64
C ALA A 695 -22.96 14.97 10.77
N ALA A 696 -21.64 15.07 10.59
CA ALA A 696 -20.90 16.33 10.62
C ALA A 696 -21.25 17.28 9.45
N ILE A 697 -21.87 16.81 8.36
CA ILE A 697 -22.38 17.69 7.29
C ILE A 697 -23.52 18.56 7.82
N LYS A 698 -24.30 18.08 8.81
CA LYS A 698 -25.40 18.85 9.42
C LYS A 698 -24.93 20.00 10.33
N ALA A 699 -23.63 20.04 10.66
CA ALA A 699 -23.01 21.07 11.48
C ALA A 699 -22.35 22.19 10.65
N LEU A 700 -22.38 22.07 9.32
CA LEU A 700 -22.21 23.16 8.37
C LEU A 700 -23.53 23.92 8.29
#